data_AF-A0A9X1WFY7-F1
#
_entry.id   AF-A0A9X1WFY7-F1
#
_cell.length_a   1.000
_cell.length_b   1.000
_cell.length_c   1.000
_cell.angle_alpha   90.00
_cell.angle_beta   90.00
_cell.angle_gamma   90.00
#
_symmetry.space_group_name_H-M   'P 1'
#
loop_
_entity.id
_entity.type
_entity.pdbx_description
1 polymer ?
#
loop_
_entity_poly.entity_id
_entity_poly.type
_entity_poly.pdbx_seq_one_letter_code
_entity_poly.pdbx_strand_id
1 'polypeptide(L)'
;MHVLAVDTSTSFVVTGVVDCPDTTGATGATDTTEAAGQPRLLASRVELNPRGHMEVLTPNILACLAEAGITPEDLDAVVVGVGPGPFTGLRVGMATGAAFGDALGIPVHGVPGHLATAAGPVSGARQLVLSDARRREWYWSLVDGASGTVLDGPAVAAPQDVVARHPEADVLASREVAARAAEVEGWTVTDTDARPTPVGLVTAAVRGLGGVGRLRQPGEPLRALYLRRPDAVEPKAVQVSTALDFSGVEWEAAREDAQEDAQEDSQEDARVEAPGTEAGTEPVDEPSVGRLSPEAAARCAEIEAELFAGDSPWPEAGFVGEITAPNTVFLGLVTGEGTPDERLAGYAGLAKNGPADDPEFEIHTIGLEPAAQGRGWSRLLMDPLMELADREDGPVYLEVRTDNDTAVGLYRSYGFEVTGTRRNYYRPSGADAYTMCRPSRSRRLADAPQLVMGIESSCDETGVGIVELYPDGRVRQVSNRVASSMEQHARFGGVVPEIASRAHLEAMGPTMAAALDDLQRATRATGGAGRRRPDAVAATVGPGLAGALLVGAAAAKAYAAAWGVPFYGVNHLGGHVAVGTLDTRDTVDARDTAEAPAGDLDRAVALLVSGGHTQILQVNGVGRPMVELGSTLDDAAGEAYDKVARLLGLGYPGGPVIDRLAAAGDPTAIAFPRGMSRPGDAAYDFSFSGLKTAVARFVEKAAAEGRSLPVEDVCASFQEAVVDVLTAKAVRACVDTGATVMLLGGGVSANRRLRALAEERCAAVGVRLVVPALPLCTDNGVMIAALAARVIEAGAPASSLDAATDPSMDVEVPVLAPSPVEG
;
A
#
# COMPACT_ATOMS: atom_id res chain seq x y z
N MET A 1 5.48 -22.30 -21.75
CA MET A 1 5.49 -21.43 -20.56
C MET A 1 5.68 -20.02 -21.04
N HIS A 2 4.82 -19.08 -20.67
CA HIS A 2 4.89 -17.70 -21.13
C HIS A 2 5.61 -16.84 -20.09
N VAL A 3 6.67 -16.17 -20.52
CA VAL A 3 7.53 -15.35 -19.66
C VAL A 3 7.51 -13.92 -20.15
N LEU A 4 7.15 -12.98 -19.27
CA LEU A 4 7.28 -11.56 -19.52
C LEU A 4 8.73 -11.14 -19.27
N ALA A 5 9.39 -10.57 -20.27
CA ALA A 5 10.77 -10.09 -20.15
C ALA A 5 10.81 -8.57 -20.29
N VAL A 6 11.35 -7.88 -19.29
CA VAL A 6 11.46 -6.42 -19.25
C VAL A 6 12.85 -5.95 -18.87
N ASP A 7 13.38 -4.94 -19.55
CA ASP A 7 14.61 -4.25 -19.16
C ASP A 7 14.53 -2.76 -19.49
N THR A 8 14.97 -1.95 -18.55
CA THR A 8 15.11 -0.50 -18.65
C THR A 8 16.46 -0.04 -18.10
N SER A 9 17.45 -0.95 -18.07
CA SER A 9 18.79 -0.68 -17.55
C SER A 9 19.66 0.07 -18.56
N THR A 10 19.14 0.36 -19.75
CA THR A 10 19.80 1.14 -20.81
C THR A 10 18.92 2.33 -21.22
N SER A 11 19.37 3.09 -22.23
CA SER A 11 18.55 4.11 -22.89
C SER A 11 17.30 3.55 -23.58
N PHE A 12 17.22 2.22 -23.73
CA PHE A 12 16.09 1.52 -24.33
C PHE A 12 15.09 1.04 -23.28
N VAL A 13 13.81 1.02 -23.68
CA VAL A 13 12.76 0.27 -23.01
C VAL A 13 12.57 -1.02 -23.78
N VAL A 14 12.94 -2.13 -23.14
CA VAL A 14 12.88 -3.46 -23.72
C VAL A 14 11.72 -4.21 -23.07
N THR A 15 10.82 -4.73 -23.90
CA THR A 15 9.70 -5.55 -23.45
C THR A 15 9.46 -6.67 -24.45
N GLY A 16 9.13 -7.86 -23.96
CA GLY A 16 8.66 -8.93 -24.81
C GLY A 16 8.04 -10.09 -24.05
N VAL A 17 7.26 -10.88 -24.77
CA VAL A 17 6.69 -12.13 -24.31
C VAL A 17 7.47 -13.26 -24.95
N VAL A 18 8.03 -14.15 -24.15
CA VAL A 18 8.86 -15.27 -24.59
C VAL A 18 8.19 -16.58 -24.19
N ASP A 19 8.04 -17.48 -25.14
CA ASP A 19 7.58 -18.84 -24.92
C ASP A 19 8.77 -19.76 -24.66
N CYS A 20 8.76 -20.44 -23.52
CA CYS A 20 9.71 -21.48 -23.18
C CYS A 20 9.01 -22.85 -23.25
N PRO A 21 9.32 -23.69 -24.26
CA PRO A 21 8.76 -25.02 -24.37
C PRO A 21 9.27 -25.92 -23.24
N ASP A 22 8.37 -26.61 -22.55
CA ASP A 22 8.69 -27.55 -21.48
C ASP A 22 9.06 -28.92 -22.10
N THR A 23 10.32 -29.32 -21.99
CA THR A 23 10.81 -30.58 -22.59
C THR A 23 10.63 -31.81 -21.68
N THR A 24 10.02 -31.66 -20.51
CA THR A 24 9.89 -32.74 -19.51
C THR A 24 8.88 -33.84 -19.88
N GLY A 25 8.13 -33.71 -20.99
CA GLY A 25 7.10 -34.68 -21.41
C GLY A 25 7.38 -35.49 -22.69
N ALA A 26 8.48 -35.25 -23.43
CA ALA A 26 8.72 -35.91 -24.71
C ALA A 26 9.54 -37.21 -24.57
N THR A 27 8.95 -38.25 -23.97
CA THR A 27 9.49 -39.62 -24.08
C THR A 27 9.11 -40.22 -25.44
N GLY A 28 9.88 -39.88 -26.48
CA GLY A 28 9.88 -40.66 -27.71
C GLY A 28 9.71 -39.85 -29.00
N ALA A 29 10.75 -39.12 -29.39
CA ALA A 29 11.07 -38.92 -30.80
C ALA A 29 12.56 -38.59 -30.93
N THR A 30 13.33 -39.55 -31.41
CA THR A 30 14.69 -39.34 -31.89
C THR A 30 14.61 -38.56 -33.20
N ASP A 31 14.65 -37.23 -33.13
CA ASP A 31 15.05 -36.42 -34.28
C ASP A 31 16.09 -35.40 -33.84
N THR A 32 17.30 -35.60 -34.34
CA THR A 32 18.49 -34.82 -34.05
C THR A 32 18.45 -33.51 -34.83
N THR A 33 17.94 -32.44 -34.21
CA THR A 33 18.37 -31.06 -34.46
C THR A 33 18.29 -30.27 -33.16
N GLU A 34 19.32 -29.47 -32.86
CA GLU A 34 19.59 -28.76 -31.58
C GLU A 34 18.58 -27.64 -31.21
N ALA A 35 17.33 -27.69 -31.69
CA ALA A 35 16.33 -26.63 -31.51
C ALA A 35 15.27 -26.91 -30.41
N ALA A 36 15.30 -28.08 -29.77
CA ALA A 36 14.31 -28.44 -28.74
C ALA A 36 14.67 -27.83 -27.38
N GLY A 37 13.96 -26.78 -26.96
CA GLY A 37 14.06 -26.17 -25.62
C GLY A 37 14.62 -24.75 -25.55
N GLN A 38 14.88 -24.08 -26.68
CA GLN A 38 15.33 -22.68 -26.68
C GLN A 38 14.13 -21.71 -26.49
N PRO A 39 14.30 -20.61 -25.74
CA PRO A 39 13.27 -19.58 -25.61
C PRO A 39 12.90 -18.96 -26.97
N ARG A 40 11.60 -18.93 -27.29
CA ARG A 40 11.05 -18.42 -28.55
C ARG A 40 10.32 -17.10 -28.30
N LEU A 41 10.70 -16.05 -29.02
CA LEU A 41 10.01 -14.77 -28.94
C LEU A 41 8.60 -14.88 -29.55
N LEU A 42 7.57 -14.44 -28.82
CA LEU A 42 6.21 -14.30 -29.33
C LEU A 42 5.93 -12.88 -29.82
N ALA A 43 6.30 -11.88 -29.02
CA ALA A 43 6.17 -10.47 -29.35
C ALA A 43 7.26 -9.65 -28.64
N SER A 44 7.65 -8.52 -29.22
CA SER A 44 8.52 -7.55 -28.53
C SER A 44 8.29 -6.12 -28.98
N ARG A 45 8.68 -5.20 -28.08
CA ARG A 45 8.80 -3.76 -28.30
C ARG A 45 10.14 -3.35 -27.74
N VAL A 46 10.94 -2.66 -28.55
CA VAL A 46 12.23 -2.11 -28.14
C VAL A 46 12.30 -0.67 -28.61
N GLU A 47 12.19 0.26 -27.68
CA GLU A 47 12.06 1.69 -27.98
C GLU A 47 13.24 2.48 -27.39
N LEU A 48 13.83 3.37 -28.18
CA LEU A 48 14.83 4.32 -27.68
C LEU A 48 14.11 5.48 -27.00
N ASN A 49 13.97 5.43 -25.70
CA ASN A 49 13.28 6.46 -24.94
C ASN A 49 13.98 6.74 -23.60
N PRO A 50 15.09 7.51 -23.60
CA PRO A 50 15.95 7.67 -22.43
C PRO A 50 15.33 8.49 -21.29
N ARG A 51 14.13 9.06 -21.50
CA ARG A 51 13.43 9.93 -20.53
C ARG A 51 11.99 9.51 -20.26
N GLY A 52 11.39 8.68 -21.12
CA GLY A 52 9.99 8.28 -21.06
C GLY A 52 9.78 6.80 -20.72
N HIS A 53 10.69 6.17 -19.95
CA HIS A 53 10.58 4.75 -19.61
C HIS A 53 9.24 4.40 -18.93
N MET A 54 8.71 5.31 -18.11
CA MET A 54 7.53 5.08 -17.28
C MET A 54 6.23 5.21 -18.08
N GLU A 55 6.23 6.07 -19.09
CA GLU A 55 5.11 6.33 -19.99
C GLU A 55 4.94 5.19 -20.99
N VAL A 56 6.02 4.55 -21.43
CA VAL A 56 5.96 3.55 -22.51
C VAL A 56 6.02 2.10 -22.05
N LEU A 57 6.61 1.80 -20.89
CA LEU A 57 6.84 0.41 -20.47
C LEU A 57 5.52 -0.38 -20.31
N THR A 58 4.60 0.10 -19.48
CA THR A 58 3.33 -0.62 -19.25
C THR A 58 2.47 -0.74 -20.51
N PRO A 59 2.29 0.32 -21.34
CA PRO A 59 1.65 0.17 -22.65
C PRO A 59 2.34 -0.84 -23.57
N ASN A 60 3.68 -0.87 -23.60
CA ASN A 60 4.43 -1.83 -24.40
C ASN A 60 4.23 -3.28 -23.91
N ILE A 61 4.10 -3.50 -22.60
CA ILE A 61 3.77 -4.83 -22.04
C ILE A 61 2.41 -5.28 -22.57
N LEU A 62 1.38 -4.44 -22.42
CA LEU A 62 0.02 -4.76 -22.87
C LEU A 62 -0.04 -5.00 -24.40
N ALA A 63 0.67 -4.20 -25.18
CA ALA A 63 0.77 -4.39 -26.62
C ALA A 63 1.46 -5.72 -26.99
N CYS A 64 2.51 -6.13 -26.27
CA CYS A 64 3.17 -7.41 -26.49
C CYS A 64 2.27 -8.59 -26.12
N LEU A 65 1.52 -8.51 -25.02
CA LEU A 65 0.55 -9.54 -24.62
C LEU A 65 -0.54 -9.70 -25.69
N ALA A 66 -1.11 -8.59 -26.16
CA ALA A 66 -2.12 -8.57 -27.21
C ALA A 66 -1.59 -9.14 -28.54
N GLU A 67 -0.38 -8.77 -28.96
CA GLU A 67 0.25 -9.30 -30.17
C GLU A 67 0.57 -10.80 -30.06
N ALA A 68 0.93 -11.27 -28.86
CA ALA A 68 1.13 -12.69 -28.57
C ALA A 68 -0.19 -13.48 -28.44
N GLY A 69 -1.35 -12.80 -28.41
CA GLY A 69 -2.67 -13.42 -28.27
C GLY A 69 -2.94 -13.98 -26.88
N ILE A 70 -2.30 -13.43 -25.84
CA ILE A 70 -2.46 -13.86 -24.45
C ILE A 70 -2.85 -12.69 -23.53
N THR A 71 -3.32 -13.01 -22.34
CA THR A 71 -3.68 -12.07 -21.27
C THR A 71 -2.63 -12.07 -20.16
N PRO A 72 -2.64 -11.10 -19.21
CA PRO A 72 -1.75 -11.16 -18.05
C PRO A 72 -1.86 -12.48 -17.25
N GLU A 73 -3.06 -13.06 -17.14
CA GLU A 73 -3.29 -14.32 -16.39
C GLU A 73 -2.63 -15.55 -17.03
N ASP A 74 -2.24 -15.47 -18.31
CA ASP A 74 -1.53 -16.54 -19.01
C ASP A 74 -0.01 -16.52 -18.77
N LEU A 75 0.51 -15.50 -18.09
CA LEU A 75 1.94 -15.40 -17.74
C LEU A 75 2.29 -16.40 -16.62
N ASP A 76 3.40 -17.10 -16.77
CA ASP A 76 3.89 -18.05 -15.79
C ASP A 76 5.06 -17.52 -14.93
N ALA A 77 5.79 -16.50 -15.42
CA ALA A 77 6.88 -15.84 -14.71
C ALA A 77 7.22 -14.47 -15.33
N VAL A 78 7.93 -13.64 -14.56
CA VAL A 78 8.50 -12.38 -15.03
C VAL A 78 10.02 -12.41 -14.91
N VAL A 79 10.74 -11.94 -15.92
CA VAL A 79 12.20 -11.77 -15.92
C VAL A 79 12.52 -10.29 -16.12
N VAL A 80 13.31 -9.73 -15.21
CA VAL A 80 13.59 -8.30 -15.16
C VAL A 80 15.09 -8.03 -15.18
N GLY A 81 15.52 -7.08 -16.01
CA GLY A 81 16.88 -6.55 -15.96
C GLY A 81 17.17 -5.78 -14.67
N VAL A 82 18.21 -6.17 -13.93
CA VAL A 82 18.57 -5.53 -12.63
C VAL A 82 19.78 -4.60 -12.71
N GLY A 83 20.25 -4.30 -13.92
CA GLY A 83 21.42 -3.44 -14.16
C GLY A 83 22.71 -4.22 -14.50
N PRO A 84 23.86 -3.55 -14.61
CA PRO A 84 24.09 -2.16 -14.27
C PRO A 84 23.46 -1.19 -15.27
N GLY A 85 23.06 0.00 -14.81
CA GLY A 85 22.35 0.97 -15.64
C GLY A 85 22.09 2.30 -14.92
N PRO A 86 21.64 3.35 -15.66
CA PRO A 86 21.27 4.62 -15.05
C PRO A 86 20.05 4.45 -14.12
N PHE A 87 20.11 5.15 -12.98
CA PHE A 87 19.25 4.90 -11.82
C PHE A 87 17.75 5.00 -12.09
N THR A 88 17.31 6.03 -12.83
CA THR A 88 15.89 6.32 -13.07
C THR A 88 15.20 5.22 -13.86
N GLY A 89 15.77 4.83 -15.01
CA GLY A 89 15.21 3.79 -15.87
C GLY A 89 15.15 2.44 -15.16
N LEU A 90 16.25 2.05 -14.49
CA LEU A 90 16.35 0.77 -13.80
C LEU A 90 15.21 0.54 -12.79
N ARG A 91 14.87 1.55 -11.99
CA ARG A 91 13.81 1.47 -10.98
C ARG A 91 12.44 1.23 -11.60
N VAL A 92 12.13 1.88 -12.72
CA VAL A 92 10.85 1.74 -13.42
C VAL A 92 10.63 0.28 -13.87
N GLY A 93 11.64 -0.33 -14.50
CA GLY A 93 11.56 -1.72 -14.95
C GLY A 93 11.43 -2.71 -13.79
N MET A 94 12.22 -2.51 -12.74
CA MET A 94 12.17 -3.35 -11.53
C MET A 94 10.83 -3.23 -10.78
N ALA A 95 10.34 -2.02 -10.55
CA ALA A 95 9.05 -1.80 -9.88
C ALA A 95 7.90 -2.39 -10.70
N THR A 96 7.91 -2.19 -12.02
CA THR A 96 6.89 -2.74 -12.93
C THR A 96 6.89 -4.26 -12.93
N GLY A 97 8.08 -4.88 -13.09
CA GLY A 97 8.19 -6.33 -13.14
C GLY A 97 7.85 -7.02 -11.81
N ALA A 98 8.27 -6.44 -10.69
CA ALA A 98 7.86 -6.90 -9.36
C ALA A 98 6.34 -6.84 -9.19
N ALA A 99 5.72 -5.69 -9.52
CA ALA A 99 4.28 -5.50 -9.40
C ALA A 99 3.47 -6.48 -10.27
N PHE A 100 3.91 -6.79 -11.50
CA PHE A 100 3.26 -7.85 -12.30
C PHE A 100 3.34 -9.22 -11.64
N GLY A 101 4.49 -9.58 -11.08
CA GLY A 101 4.67 -10.85 -10.36
C GLY A 101 3.80 -10.94 -9.13
N ASP A 102 3.83 -9.91 -8.29
CA ASP A 102 3.06 -9.81 -7.06
C ASP A 102 1.55 -9.83 -7.35
N ALA A 103 1.08 -9.07 -8.34
CA ALA A 103 -0.32 -9.00 -8.75
C ALA A 103 -0.90 -10.33 -9.20
N LEU A 104 -0.12 -11.09 -9.97
CA LEU A 104 -0.52 -12.36 -10.59
C LEU A 104 -0.16 -13.58 -9.73
N GLY A 105 0.61 -13.39 -8.65
CA GLY A 105 1.12 -14.49 -7.82
C GLY A 105 2.11 -15.38 -8.55
N ILE A 106 2.91 -14.82 -9.47
CA ILE A 106 3.89 -15.55 -10.28
C ILE A 106 5.33 -15.16 -9.93
N PRO A 107 6.31 -16.06 -10.09
CA PRO A 107 7.70 -15.76 -9.76
C PRO A 107 8.31 -14.65 -10.61
N VAL A 108 9.17 -13.85 -9.97
CA VAL A 108 9.96 -12.81 -10.63
C VAL A 108 11.45 -13.10 -10.47
N HIS A 109 12.20 -12.98 -11.57
CA HIS A 109 13.63 -13.29 -11.62
C HIS A 109 14.43 -12.07 -12.10
N GLY A 110 15.42 -11.66 -11.31
CA GLY A 110 16.34 -10.60 -11.67
C GLY A 110 17.53 -11.11 -12.49
N VAL A 111 17.85 -10.44 -13.60
CA VAL A 111 18.98 -10.81 -14.47
C VAL A 111 19.88 -9.59 -14.68
N PRO A 112 21.21 -9.70 -14.45
CA PRO A 112 22.13 -8.64 -14.83
C PRO A 112 22.05 -8.34 -16.33
N GLY A 113 21.81 -7.07 -16.68
CA GLY A 113 21.63 -6.63 -18.06
C GLY A 113 22.81 -7.01 -18.95
N HIS A 114 24.05 -6.96 -18.45
CA HIS A 114 25.21 -7.40 -19.21
C HIS A 114 25.22 -8.91 -19.51
N LEU A 115 24.69 -9.76 -18.62
CA LEU A 115 24.49 -11.18 -18.91
C LEU A 115 23.41 -11.37 -19.98
N ALA A 116 22.32 -10.61 -19.90
CA ALA A 116 21.26 -10.64 -20.90
C ALA A 116 21.73 -10.18 -22.28
N THR A 117 22.60 -9.16 -22.35
CA THR A 117 23.24 -8.69 -23.59
C THR A 117 24.14 -9.78 -24.19
N ALA A 118 24.99 -10.41 -23.38
CA ALA A 118 25.89 -11.47 -23.84
C ALA A 118 25.15 -12.77 -24.23
N ALA A 119 23.98 -13.03 -23.64
CA ALA A 119 23.10 -14.13 -24.02
C ALA A 119 22.26 -13.84 -25.29
N GLY A 120 22.50 -12.70 -25.94
CA GLY A 120 21.85 -12.31 -27.18
C GLY A 120 22.33 -13.10 -28.42
N PRO A 121 21.99 -12.62 -29.64
CA PRO A 121 22.26 -13.33 -30.88
C PRO A 121 23.75 -13.53 -31.17
N VAL A 122 24.59 -12.63 -30.68
CA VAL A 122 26.05 -12.66 -30.84
C VAL A 122 26.66 -13.23 -29.55
N SER A 123 26.65 -14.55 -29.43
CA SER A 123 27.18 -15.27 -28.26
C SER A 123 28.58 -15.82 -28.54
N GLY A 124 29.55 -15.47 -27.69
CA GLY A 124 30.93 -15.96 -27.73
C GLY A 124 31.40 -16.49 -26.36
N ALA A 125 32.47 -17.28 -26.32
CA ALA A 125 32.94 -17.91 -25.08
C ALA A 125 33.52 -16.92 -24.05
N ARG A 126 33.95 -15.72 -24.48
CA ARG A 126 34.47 -14.68 -23.58
C ARG A 126 34.30 -13.29 -24.21
N GLN A 127 33.36 -12.51 -23.70
CA GLN A 127 32.97 -11.20 -24.26
C GLN A 127 33.01 -10.11 -23.19
N LEU A 128 33.58 -8.96 -23.52
CA LEU A 128 33.55 -7.76 -22.69
C LEU A 128 32.34 -6.91 -23.07
N VAL A 129 31.36 -6.82 -22.18
CA VAL A 129 30.14 -6.03 -22.38
C VAL A 129 30.36 -4.63 -21.82
N LEU A 130 30.09 -3.59 -22.62
CA LEU A 130 30.30 -2.19 -22.26
C LEU A 130 29.02 -1.36 -22.43
N SER A 131 28.67 -0.61 -21.40
CA SER A 131 27.59 0.39 -21.46
C SER A 131 28.00 1.75 -20.86
N ASP A 132 27.34 2.84 -21.29
CA ASP A 132 27.65 4.18 -20.79
C ASP A 132 27.26 4.32 -19.30
N ALA A 133 28.24 4.57 -18.43
CA ALA A 133 27.99 4.88 -17.03
C ALA A 133 27.79 6.38 -16.78
N ARG A 134 27.76 7.21 -17.84
CA ARG A 134 27.85 8.67 -17.77
C ARG A 134 29.15 9.08 -17.07
N ARG A 135 29.35 10.40 -16.86
CA ARG A 135 30.57 10.96 -16.22
C ARG A 135 31.89 10.52 -16.90
N ARG A 136 31.83 10.15 -18.18
CA ARG A 136 32.96 9.64 -18.98
C ARG A 136 33.52 8.31 -18.45
N GLU A 137 32.69 7.50 -17.82
CA GLU A 137 33.03 6.16 -17.35
C GLU A 137 32.21 5.10 -18.10
N TRP A 138 32.65 3.84 -18.02
CA TRP A 138 31.95 2.68 -18.55
C TRP A 138 31.47 1.77 -17.43
N TYR A 139 30.25 1.28 -17.55
CA TYR A 139 29.87 0.04 -16.91
C TYR A 139 30.45 -1.08 -17.76
N TRP A 140 31.10 -2.05 -17.12
CA TRP A 140 31.73 -3.15 -17.84
C TRP A 140 31.58 -4.48 -17.11
N SER A 141 31.53 -5.56 -17.87
CA SER A 141 31.58 -6.93 -17.35
C SER A 141 32.22 -7.85 -18.38
N LEU A 142 33.12 -8.71 -17.93
CA LEU A 142 33.64 -9.79 -18.75
C LEU A 142 32.76 -11.02 -18.52
N VAL A 143 32.12 -11.52 -19.57
CA VAL A 143 31.12 -12.57 -19.50
C VAL A 143 31.57 -13.76 -20.34
N ASP A 144 31.37 -14.97 -19.83
CA ASP A 144 31.37 -16.17 -20.66
C ASP A 144 29.96 -16.36 -21.24
N GLY A 145 29.79 -16.08 -22.53
CA GLY A 145 28.49 -16.18 -23.20
C GLY A 145 28.00 -17.62 -23.38
N ALA A 146 28.87 -18.63 -23.25
CA ALA A 146 28.45 -20.04 -23.30
C ALA A 146 27.81 -20.48 -21.97
N SER A 147 28.48 -20.19 -20.85
CA SER A 147 27.96 -20.53 -19.51
C SER A 147 26.96 -19.51 -18.95
N GLY A 148 26.97 -18.27 -19.47
CA GLY A 148 26.17 -17.17 -18.93
C GLY A 148 26.69 -16.66 -17.58
N THR A 149 28.00 -16.76 -17.32
CA THR A 149 28.61 -16.37 -16.04
C THR A 149 29.47 -15.12 -16.19
N VAL A 150 29.50 -14.29 -15.13
CA VAL A 150 30.42 -13.14 -15.07
C VAL A 150 31.80 -13.63 -14.60
N LEU A 151 32.82 -13.41 -15.42
CA LEU A 151 34.22 -13.78 -15.17
C LEU A 151 35.00 -12.66 -14.44
N ASP A 152 34.69 -11.40 -14.73
CA ASP A 152 35.24 -10.21 -14.06
C ASP A 152 34.24 -9.04 -14.13
N GLY A 153 34.27 -8.17 -13.13
CA GLY A 153 33.20 -7.20 -12.86
C GLY A 153 31.96 -7.88 -12.23
N PRO A 154 30.76 -7.30 -12.37
CA PRO A 154 30.45 -6.02 -13.00
C PRO A 154 31.06 -4.84 -12.23
N ALA A 155 31.59 -3.84 -12.93
CA ALA A 155 32.19 -2.67 -12.30
C ALA A 155 31.97 -1.39 -13.13
N VAL A 156 32.20 -0.24 -12.49
CA VAL A 156 32.25 1.07 -13.14
C VAL A 156 33.67 1.60 -13.06
N ALA A 157 34.23 2.02 -14.20
CA ALA A 157 35.59 2.56 -14.26
C ALA A 157 35.76 3.50 -15.45
N ALA A 158 36.80 4.32 -15.42
CA ALA A 158 37.18 5.12 -16.57
C ALA A 158 37.71 4.21 -17.71
N PRO A 159 37.52 4.58 -18.99
CA PRO A 159 37.90 3.75 -20.14
C PRO A 159 39.33 3.21 -20.07
N GLN A 160 40.30 4.05 -19.70
CA GLN A 160 41.70 3.66 -19.62
C GLN A 160 41.97 2.55 -18.59
N ASP A 161 41.19 2.48 -17.51
CA ASP A 161 41.35 1.47 -16.48
C ASP A 161 40.76 0.13 -16.92
N VAL A 162 39.67 0.17 -17.70
CA VAL A 162 39.08 -1.03 -18.33
C VAL A 162 40.06 -1.61 -19.36
N VAL A 163 40.64 -0.75 -20.21
CA VAL A 163 41.63 -1.15 -21.22
C VAL A 163 42.89 -1.72 -20.57
N ALA A 164 43.40 -1.10 -19.51
CA ALA A 164 44.57 -1.61 -18.78
C ALA A 164 44.31 -2.99 -18.16
N ARG A 165 43.08 -3.26 -17.72
CA ARG A 165 42.68 -4.54 -17.13
C ARG A 165 42.42 -5.63 -18.17
N HIS A 166 41.88 -5.25 -19.32
CA HIS A 166 41.54 -6.14 -20.43
C HIS A 166 42.16 -5.60 -21.73
N PRO A 167 43.46 -5.83 -21.96
CA PRO A 167 44.15 -5.28 -23.14
C PRO A 167 43.70 -5.93 -24.46
N GLU A 168 43.19 -7.16 -24.40
CA GLU A 168 42.62 -7.90 -25.54
C GLU A 168 41.23 -8.41 -25.18
N ALA A 169 40.23 -8.11 -26.02
CA ALA A 169 38.85 -8.52 -25.78
C ALA A 169 38.01 -8.53 -27.07
N ASP A 170 37.07 -9.48 -27.14
CA ASP A 170 35.90 -9.38 -28.02
C ASP A 170 34.84 -8.55 -27.29
N VAL A 171 34.40 -7.45 -27.90
CA VAL A 171 33.60 -6.43 -27.22
C VAL A 171 32.18 -6.39 -27.76
N LEU A 172 31.22 -6.34 -26.84
CA LEU A 172 29.83 -5.98 -27.09
C LEU A 172 29.60 -4.58 -26.51
N ALA A 173 29.49 -3.57 -27.36
CA ALA A 173 29.38 -2.18 -26.92
C ALA A 173 27.99 -1.61 -27.20
N SER A 174 27.40 -0.98 -26.19
CA SER A 174 26.23 -0.11 -26.40
C SER A 174 26.58 1.04 -27.37
N ARG A 175 25.56 1.55 -28.05
CA ARG A 175 25.69 2.60 -29.07
C ARG A 175 26.48 3.82 -28.61
N GLU A 176 26.28 4.21 -27.35
CA GLU A 176 26.88 5.38 -26.74
C GLU A 176 28.41 5.27 -26.57
N VAL A 177 28.95 4.05 -26.46
CA VAL A 177 30.37 3.80 -26.20
C VAL A 177 31.08 3.08 -27.34
N ALA A 178 30.36 2.53 -28.32
CA ALA A 178 30.89 1.72 -29.40
C ALA A 178 32.01 2.41 -30.20
N ALA A 179 31.84 3.70 -30.55
CA ALA A 179 32.85 4.43 -31.30
C ALA A 179 34.19 4.52 -30.55
N ARG A 180 34.15 4.78 -29.24
CA ARG A 180 35.36 4.84 -28.40
C ARG A 180 35.97 3.47 -28.15
N ALA A 181 35.14 2.44 -28.01
CA ALA A 181 35.62 1.07 -27.86
C ALA A 181 36.35 0.59 -29.12
N ALA A 182 35.89 1.00 -30.31
CA ALA A 182 36.51 0.65 -31.59
C ALA A 182 37.87 1.33 -31.84
N GLU A 183 38.20 2.39 -31.09
CA GLU A 183 39.50 3.06 -31.14
C GLU A 183 40.59 2.37 -30.30
N VAL A 184 40.21 1.39 -29.46
CA VAL A 184 41.13 0.67 -28.58
C VAL A 184 41.90 -0.39 -29.36
N GLU A 185 43.23 -0.28 -29.39
CA GLU A 185 44.10 -1.32 -29.97
C GLU A 185 44.01 -2.63 -29.16
N GLY A 186 43.84 -3.75 -29.86
CA GLY A 186 43.67 -5.08 -29.24
C GLY A 186 42.22 -5.49 -29.00
N TRP A 187 41.25 -4.61 -29.24
CA TRP A 187 39.82 -4.92 -29.10
C TRP A 187 39.16 -5.21 -30.44
N THR A 188 38.30 -6.24 -30.48
CA THR A 188 37.43 -6.53 -31.62
C THR A 188 35.99 -6.24 -31.22
N VAL A 189 35.41 -5.13 -31.71
CA VAL A 189 34.01 -4.79 -31.43
C VAL A 189 33.09 -5.62 -32.34
N THR A 190 32.41 -6.60 -31.74
CA THR A 190 31.54 -7.58 -32.41
C THR A 190 30.08 -7.11 -32.55
N ASP A 191 29.65 -6.21 -31.67
CA ASP A 191 28.37 -5.51 -31.74
C ASP A 191 28.54 -4.05 -31.27
N THR A 192 27.92 -3.12 -31.99
CA THR A 192 28.01 -1.67 -31.78
C THR A 192 26.71 -1.06 -31.25
N ASP A 193 25.65 -1.86 -31.10
CA ASP A 193 24.36 -1.46 -30.50
C ASP A 193 23.92 -2.51 -29.45
N ALA A 194 24.90 -3.06 -28.72
CA ALA A 194 24.68 -4.16 -27.81
C ALA A 194 23.83 -3.72 -26.62
N ARG A 195 22.75 -4.46 -26.37
CA ARG A 195 21.78 -4.19 -25.29
C ARG A 195 21.04 -5.47 -24.88
N PRO A 196 20.39 -5.49 -23.71
CA PRO A 196 19.49 -6.59 -23.35
C PRO A 196 18.39 -6.79 -24.40
N THR A 197 18.02 -8.05 -24.63
CA THR A 197 16.89 -8.42 -25.48
C THR A 197 15.92 -9.30 -24.68
N PRO A 198 14.63 -9.39 -25.05
CA PRO A 198 13.69 -10.26 -24.34
C PRO A 198 14.16 -11.73 -24.27
N VAL A 199 14.64 -12.26 -25.40
CA VAL A 199 15.18 -13.62 -25.47
C VAL A 199 16.48 -13.75 -24.67
N GLY A 200 17.36 -12.75 -24.73
CA GLY A 200 18.62 -12.74 -23.96
C GLY A 200 18.39 -12.72 -22.45
N LEU A 201 17.41 -11.95 -21.97
CA LEU A 201 16.98 -11.92 -20.57
C LEU A 201 16.53 -13.31 -20.11
N VAL A 202 15.59 -13.92 -20.83
CA VAL A 202 15.06 -15.25 -20.48
C VAL A 202 16.12 -16.33 -20.60
N THR A 203 16.97 -16.27 -21.61
CA THR A 203 18.09 -17.22 -21.79
C THR A 203 19.08 -17.13 -20.63
N ALA A 204 19.45 -15.91 -20.21
CA ALA A 204 20.32 -15.71 -19.06
C ALA A 204 19.68 -16.19 -17.76
N ALA A 205 18.38 -15.94 -17.54
CA ALA A 205 17.64 -16.47 -16.39
C ALA A 205 17.64 -18.01 -16.36
N VAL A 206 17.30 -18.65 -17.47
CA VAL A 206 17.26 -20.12 -17.60
C VAL A 206 18.63 -20.74 -17.33
N ARG A 207 19.70 -20.14 -17.87
CA ARG A 207 21.09 -20.60 -17.62
C ARG A 207 21.47 -20.46 -16.16
N GLY A 208 21.20 -19.30 -15.54
CA GLY A 208 21.52 -19.04 -14.14
C GLY A 208 20.78 -19.97 -13.17
N LEU A 209 19.52 -20.29 -13.47
CA LEU A 209 18.70 -21.20 -12.66
C LEU A 209 18.95 -22.69 -12.96
N GLY A 210 19.63 -23.02 -14.06
CA GLY A 210 19.89 -24.40 -14.47
C GLY A 210 18.71 -25.10 -15.12
N GLY A 211 17.76 -24.37 -15.73
CA GLY A 211 16.69 -24.93 -16.56
C GLY A 211 15.37 -24.17 -16.54
N VAL A 212 14.53 -24.38 -17.56
CA VAL A 212 13.23 -23.70 -17.74
C VAL A 212 12.26 -23.97 -16.59
N GLY A 213 12.18 -25.21 -16.10
CA GLY A 213 11.26 -25.57 -15.02
C GLY A 213 11.49 -24.83 -13.70
N ARG A 214 12.69 -24.25 -13.50
CA ARG A 214 13.02 -23.44 -12.31
C ARG A 214 12.40 -22.04 -12.34
N LEU A 215 12.00 -21.55 -13.50
CA LEU A 215 11.32 -20.25 -13.61
C LEU A 215 9.97 -20.24 -12.88
N ARG A 216 9.35 -21.42 -12.68
CA ARG A 216 8.10 -21.58 -11.91
C ARG A 216 8.30 -21.56 -10.39
N GLN A 217 9.54 -21.56 -9.92
CA GLN A 217 9.85 -21.51 -8.48
C GLN A 217 10.09 -20.06 -8.07
N PRO A 218 9.75 -19.69 -6.81
CA PRO A 218 10.05 -18.37 -6.28
C PRO A 218 11.54 -18.04 -6.46
N GLY A 219 11.81 -16.86 -7.02
CA GLY A 219 13.17 -16.33 -7.18
C GLY A 219 13.69 -15.69 -5.89
N GLU A 220 14.94 -15.22 -5.93
CA GLU A 220 15.45 -14.33 -4.90
C GLU A 220 14.76 -12.94 -5.01
N PRO A 221 14.59 -12.22 -3.89
CA PRO A 221 14.10 -10.84 -3.94
C PRO A 221 14.90 -9.99 -4.91
N LEU A 222 14.21 -9.23 -5.76
CA LEU A 222 14.87 -8.37 -6.74
C LEU A 222 15.81 -7.37 -6.05
N ARG A 223 17.06 -7.34 -6.49
CA ARG A 223 18.08 -6.40 -6.01
C ARG A 223 18.68 -5.64 -7.17
N ALA A 224 18.57 -4.33 -7.13
CA ALA A 224 19.16 -3.45 -8.13
C ALA A 224 20.69 -3.49 -8.01
N LEU A 225 21.38 -3.70 -9.12
CA LEU A 225 22.84 -3.70 -9.18
C LEU A 225 23.38 -2.27 -9.24
N TYR A 226 23.31 -1.56 -8.12
CA TYR A 226 23.85 -0.22 -7.98
C TYR A 226 25.39 -0.24 -7.82
N LEU A 227 26.11 -0.02 -8.92
CA LEU A 227 27.59 0.04 -8.90
C LEU A 227 28.15 1.39 -8.40
N ARG A 228 27.29 2.37 -8.14
CA ARG A 228 27.66 3.67 -7.56
C ARG A 228 26.92 3.90 -6.24
N ARG A 229 27.66 4.44 -5.26
CA ARG A 229 27.07 4.95 -4.01
C ARG A 229 26.22 6.20 -4.30
N PRO A 230 25.17 6.46 -3.50
CA PRO A 230 24.46 7.74 -3.56
C PRO A 230 25.46 8.90 -3.39
N ASP A 231 25.32 9.96 -4.18
CA ASP A 231 26.14 11.17 -4.07
C ASP A 231 25.71 12.04 -2.85
N ALA A 232 25.62 11.44 -1.66
CA ALA A 232 25.24 12.12 -0.42
C ALA A 232 26.45 12.25 0.50
N VAL A 233 26.71 13.48 0.96
CA VAL A 233 27.81 13.79 1.88
C VAL A 233 27.21 14.06 3.25
N GLU A 234 27.67 13.32 4.26
CA GLU A 234 27.29 13.59 5.65
C GLU A 234 27.75 15.00 6.04
N PRO A 235 26.87 15.81 6.66
CA PRO A 235 27.26 17.12 7.16
C PRO A 235 28.46 16.99 8.10
N LYS A 236 29.47 17.85 7.94
CA LYS A 236 30.56 17.92 8.93
C LYS A 236 29.94 18.32 10.27
N ALA A 237 30.16 17.49 11.31
CA ALA A 237 29.77 17.82 12.67
C ALA A 237 30.33 19.21 13.02
N VAL A 238 29.45 20.18 13.24
CA VAL A 238 29.85 21.48 13.77
C VAL A 238 30.27 21.23 15.22
N GLN A 239 31.45 21.72 15.62
CA GLN A 239 31.83 21.68 17.04
C GLN A 239 30.76 22.44 17.82
N VAL A 240 29.95 21.68 18.54
CA VAL A 240 28.98 22.20 19.48
C VAL A 240 29.79 22.93 20.55
N SER A 241 29.56 24.24 20.68
CA SER A 241 30.14 25.07 21.75
C SER A 241 29.94 24.37 23.10
N THR A 242 30.88 24.48 24.04
CA THR A 242 30.71 23.96 25.41
C THR A 242 29.46 24.51 26.13
N ALA A 243 28.83 25.57 25.61
CA ALA A 243 27.54 26.10 26.05
C ALA A 243 26.31 25.29 25.57
N LEU A 244 26.51 24.30 24.69
CA LEU A 244 25.53 23.39 24.09
C LEU A 244 25.94 21.91 24.35
N ASP A 245 26.83 21.66 25.33
CA ASP A 245 27.24 20.32 25.72
C ASP A 245 26.15 19.66 26.58
N PHE A 246 25.35 18.79 25.95
CA PHE A 246 24.25 18.07 26.58
C PHE A 246 24.68 16.75 27.25
N SER A 247 25.97 16.53 27.49
CA SER A 247 26.49 15.31 28.14
C SER A 247 26.03 15.12 29.60
N GLY A 248 25.34 16.10 30.20
CA GLY A 248 24.75 16.04 31.54
C GLY A 248 23.22 15.91 31.58
N VAL A 249 22.54 15.83 30.44
CA VAL A 249 21.11 15.50 30.37
C VAL A 249 21.01 13.99 30.23
N GLU A 250 20.41 13.28 31.17
CA GLU A 250 20.14 11.85 30.99
C GLU A 250 19.12 11.66 29.87
N TRP A 251 19.58 11.10 28.76
CA TRP A 251 18.79 10.79 27.59
C TRP A 251 18.18 9.38 27.76
N GLU A 252 17.02 9.28 28.43
CA GLU A 252 16.25 8.00 28.48
C GLU A 252 15.54 7.69 27.14
N ALA A 253 15.49 8.65 26.22
CA ALA A 253 14.65 8.61 25.01
C ALA A 253 15.15 7.74 23.82
N ALA A 254 16.22 6.97 23.97
CA ALA A 254 16.62 6.00 22.92
C ALA A 254 16.05 4.58 23.17
N ARG A 255 15.33 4.39 24.28
CA ARG A 255 14.74 3.09 24.63
C ARG A 255 13.22 3.10 24.74
N GLU A 256 12.60 4.19 25.16
CA GLU A 256 11.14 4.17 25.42
C GLU A 256 10.30 4.35 24.14
N ASP A 257 10.64 5.24 23.21
CA ASP A 257 9.92 5.33 21.92
C ASP A 257 10.18 4.08 21.04
N ALA A 258 11.34 3.43 21.21
CA ALA A 258 11.65 2.13 20.58
C ALA A 258 11.10 0.92 21.36
N GLN A 259 10.63 1.10 22.60
CA GLN A 259 10.01 0.05 23.41
C GLN A 259 8.50 0.19 23.53
N GLU A 260 7.87 1.34 23.29
CA GLU A 260 6.42 1.39 23.13
C GLU A 260 6.02 0.81 21.77
N ASP A 261 6.78 1.10 20.70
CA ASP A 261 6.64 0.42 19.40
C ASP A 261 7.14 -1.04 19.39
N ALA A 262 7.95 -1.46 20.38
CA ALA A 262 8.41 -2.86 20.51
C ALA A 262 7.80 -3.66 21.68
N GLN A 263 7.04 -3.03 22.59
CA GLN A 263 6.32 -3.71 23.68
C GLN A 263 4.84 -3.91 23.38
N GLU A 264 4.27 -3.28 22.35
CA GLU A 264 3.07 -3.81 21.72
C GLU A 264 3.38 -5.02 20.79
N ASP A 265 4.65 -5.20 20.40
CA ASP A 265 5.10 -6.29 19.52
C ASP A 265 5.87 -7.43 20.25
N SER A 266 5.90 -7.45 21.60
CA SER A 266 6.63 -8.49 22.36
C SER A 266 5.92 -9.12 23.56
N GLN A 267 4.59 -8.96 23.70
CA GLN A 267 3.78 -9.79 24.59
C GLN A 267 2.58 -10.43 23.89
N GLU A 268 2.85 -11.32 22.94
CA GLU A 268 2.03 -12.53 22.76
C GLU A 268 2.85 -13.66 22.10
N ASP A 269 4.03 -13.93 22.67
CA ASP A 269 4.78 -15.16 22.40
C ASP A 269 5.00 -15.94 23.72
N ALA A 270 3.93 -16.04 24.51
CA ALA A 270 3.81 -17.09 25.52
C ALA A 270 3.19 -18.30 24.85
N ARG A 271 4.05 -19.15 24.28
CA ARG A 271 3.74 -20.56 24.05
C ARG A 271 3.13 -21.13 25.33
N VAL A 272 1.82 -21.26 25.36
CA VAL A 272 1.18 -22.31 26.15
C VAL A 272 1.68 -23.59 25.50
N GLU A 273 2.61 -24.26 26.17
CA GLU A 273 2.94 -25.64 25.87
C GLU A 273 1.63 -26.41 25.76
N ALA A 274 1.27 -26.78 24.53
CA ALA A 274 0.28 -27.81 24.30
C ALA A 274 0.74 -29.03 25.11
N PRO A 275 -0.11 -29.61 25.98
CA PRO A 275 0.21 -30.87 26.63
C PRO A 275 0.54 -31.86 25.53
N GLY A 276 1.67 -32.55 25.69
CA GLY A 276 2.22 -33.46 24.70
C GLY A 276 1.13 -34.37 24.13
N THR A 277 1.07 -34.40 22.80
CA THR A 277 0.52 -35.53 22.07
C THR A 277 1.40 -36.74 22.35
N GLU A 278 1.15 -37.38 23.50
CA GLU A 278 1.41 -38.80 23.64
C GLU A 278 0.52 -39.53 22.64
N ALA A 279 1.20 -40.28 21.78
CA ALA A 279 0.60 -41.24 20.88
C ALA A 279 -0.31 -42.19 21.66
N GLY A 280 -1.59 -42.15 21.33
CA GLY A 280 -2.61 -43.02 21.91
C GLY A 280 -4.02 -42.44 21.83
N THR A 281 -4.39 -41.80 20.72
CA THR A 281 -5.78 -41.42 20.45
C THR A 281 -6.11 -41.82 19.01
N GLU A 282 -7.14 -42.65 18.90
CA GLU A 282 -7.69 -43.10 17.62
C GLU A 282 -8.17 -41.91 16.78
N PRO A 283 -8.29 -42.04 15.44
CA PRO A 283 -8.70 -40.93 14.57
C PRO A 283 -10.09 -40.45 14.99
N VAL A 284 -10.24 -39.16 15.30
CA VAL A 284 -11.56 -38.55 15.49
C VAL A 284 -12.03 -38.11 14.10
N ASP A 285 -13.05 -38.78 13.57
CA ASP A 285 -13.64 -38.47 12.26
C ASP A 285 -14.05 -36.99 12.15
N GLU A 286 -13.71 -36.34 11.03
CA GLU A 286 -14.24 -35.03 10.69
C GLU A 286 -15.77 -35.09 10.60
N PRO A 287 -16.51 -34.12 11.17
CA PRO A 287 -17.97 -34.12 11.09
C PRO A 287 -18.43 -33.89 9.65
N SER A 288 -19.49 -34.59 9.26
CA SER A 288 -20.14 -34.40 7.97
C SER A 288 -21.49 -33.69 8.12
N VAL A 289 -21.97 -33.10 7.03
CA VAL A 289 -23.28 -32.42 6.99
C VAL A 289 -24.13 -33.03 5.88
N GLY A 290 -25.36 -33.40 6.24
CA GLY A 290 -26.33 -33.99 5.32
C GLY A 290 -27.75 -33.52 5.59
N ARG A 291 -28.67 -33.79 4.65
CA ARG A 291 -30.11 -33.54 4.87
C ARG A 291 -30.65 -34.50 5.93
N LEU A 292 -31.44 -33.97 6.86
CA LEU A 292 -32.11 -34.79 7.86
C LEU A 292 -33.25 -35.61 7.26
N SER A 293 -33.40 -36.84 7.73
CA SER A 293 -34.60 -37.64 7.57
C SER A 293 -35.50 -37.51 8.81
N PRO A 294 -36.80 -37.83 8.72
CA PRO A 294 -37.71 -37.79 9.87
C PRO A 294 -37.27 -38.68 11.05
N GLU A 295 -36.44 -39.69 10.79
CA GLU A 295 -35.90 -40.60 11.82
C GLU A 295 -34.95 -39.86 12.79
N ALA A 296 -34.34 -38.74 12.36
CA ALA A 296 -33.46 -37.93 13.17
C ALA A 296 -34.21 -36.99 14.14
N ALA A 297 -35.53 -36.83 13.98
CA ALA A 297 -36.33 -35.85 14.72
C ALA A 297 -36.29 -36.04 16.24
N ALA A 298 -36.26 -37.29 16.72
CA ALA A 298 -36.15 -37.60 18.15
C ALA A 298 -34.84 -37.05 18.73
N ARG A 299 -33.72 -37.23 18.01
CA ARG A 299 -32.43 -36.71 18.45
C ARG A 299 -32.34 -35.18 18.35
N CYS A 300 -32.95 -34.56 17.34
CA CYS A 300 -33.09 -33.11 17.29
C CYS A 300 -33.84 -32.55 18.50
N ALA A 301 -34.95 -33.19 18.89
CA ALA A 301 -35.73 -32.78 20.06
C ALA A 301 -34.96 -32.93 21.39
N GLU A 302 -34.11 -33.96 21.51
CA GLU A 302 -33.21 -34.11 22.67
C GLU A 302 -32.19 -32.97 22.75
N ILE A 303 -31.52 -32.65 21.65
CA ILE A 303 -30.55 -31.53 21.58
C ILE A 303 -31.27 -30.22 21.88
N GLU A 304 -32.47 -30.01 21.32
CA GLU A 304 -33.26 -28.80 21.55
C GLU A 304 -33.66 -28.65 23.02
N ALA A 305 -34.10 -29.74 23.67
CA ALA A 305 -34.45 -29.72 25.08
C ALA A 305 -33.26 -29.39 25.99
N GLU A 306 -32.05 -29.78 25.60
CA GLU A 306 -30.81 -29.42 26.31
C GLU A 306 -30.47 -27.94 26.12
N LEU A 307 -30.52 -27.44 24.88
CA LEU A 307 -30.16 -26.06 24.55
C LEU A 307 -31.16 -25.03 25.07
N PHE A 308 -32.44 -25.38 25.12
CA PHE A 308 -33.53 -24.51 25.52
C PHE A 308 -34.21 -25.00 26.81
N ALA A 309 -33.46 -25.60 27.73
CA ALA A 309 -33.97 -26.16 28.99
C ALA A 309 -34.73 -25.16 29.89
N GLY A 310 -34.54 -23.84 29.68
CA GLY A 310 -35.25 -22.75 30.36
C GLY A 310 -36.42 -22.14 29.58
N ASP A 311 -36.68 -22.63 28.36
CA ASP A 311 -37.67 -22.14 27.42
C ASP A 311 -38.63 -23.26 26.98
N SER A 312 -39.35 -23.07 25.87
CA SER A 312 -40.29 -24.04 25.30
C SER A 312 -39.62 -24.72 24.09
N PRO A 313 -38.81 -25.78 24.29
CA PRO A 313 -38.13 -26.47 23.21
C PRO A 313 -39.13 -27.15 22.27
N TRP A 314 -38.73 -27.32 21.02
CA TRP A 314 -39.54 -28.02 20.03
C TRP A 314 -39.70 -29.51 20.37
N PRO A 315 -40.93 -30.05 20.36
CA PRO A 315 -41.14 -31.48 20.53
C PRO A 315 -40.73 -32.26 19.27
N GLU A 316 -40.48 -33.56 19.41
CA GLU A 316 -40.18 -34.47 18.28
C GLU A 316 -41.18 -34.34 17.13
N ALA A 317 -42.48 -34.28 17.44
CA ALA A 317 -43.53 -34.11 16.44
C ALA A 317 -43.40 -32.80 15.64
N GLY A 318 -42.85 -31.74 16.25
CA GLY A 318 -42.56 -30.48 15.57
C GLY A 318 -41.42 -30.64 14.57
N PHE A 319 -40.32 -31.29 14.96
CA PHE A 319 -39.22 -31.61 14.04
C PHE A 319 -39.65 -32.51 12.89
N VAL A 320 -40.47 -33.54 13.13
CA VAL A 320 -41.01 -34.38 12.05
C VAL A 320 -41.81 -33.54 11.05
N GLY A 321 -42.65 -32.62 11.55
CA GLY A 321 -43.45 -31.72 10.71
C GLY A 321 -42.58 -30.85 9.81
N GLU A 322 -41.55 -30.23 10.37
CA GLU A 322 -40.66 -29.35 9.61
C GLU A 322 -39.71 -30.10 8.69
N ILE A 323 -39.12 -31.22 9.10
CA ILE A 323 -38.22 -32.00 8.24
C ILE A 323 -38.95 -32.54 7.00
N THR A 324 -40.25 -32.83 7.13
CA THR A 324 -41.08 -33.34 6.01
C THR A 324 -41.76 -32.26 5.19
N ALA A 325 -41.73 -30.99 5.64
CA ALA A 325 -42.37 -29.90 4.93
C ALA A 325 -41.68 -29.63 3.57
N PRO A 326 -42.44 -29.37 2.50
CA PRO A 326 -41.87 -29.24 1.15
C PRO A 326 -41.10 -27.93 0.95
N ASN A 327 -41.29 -26.95 1.83
CA ASN A 327 -40.71 -25.62 1.76
C ASN A 327 -39.58 -25.41 2.77
N THR A 328 -39.09 -26.47 3.42
CA THR A 328 -38.05 -26.39 4.44
C THR A 328 -36.84 -27.25 4.05
N VAL A 329 -35.67 -26.86 4.55
CA VAL A 329 -34.44 -27.64 4.44
C VAL A 329 -33.84 -27.76 5.82
N PHE A 330 -33.78 -28.98 6.33
CA PHE A 330 -33.13 -29.29 7.59
C PHE A 330 -31.84 -30.08 7.32
N LEU A 331 -30.75 -29.57 7.87
CA LEU A 331 -29.43 -30.18 7.81
C LEU A 331 -29.03 -30.71 9.19
N GLY A 332 -28.34 -31.84 9.20
CA GLY A 332 -27.78 -32.45 10.39
C GLY A 332 -26.27 -32.50 10.29
N LEU A 333 -25.61 -32.27 11.42
CA LEU A 333 -24.17 -32.44 11.58
C LEU A 333 -23.92 -33.77 12.31
N VAL A 334 -23.29 -34.71 11.63
CA VAL A 334 -23.04 -36.07 12.12
C VAL A 334 -21.55 -36.22 12.43
N THR A 335 -21.24 -36.78 13.60
CA THR A 335 -19.88 -37.13 14.01
C THR A 335 -19.72 -38.64 14.03
N GLY A 336 -18.56 -39.16 13.65
CA GLY A 336 -18.29 -40.61 13.65
C GLY A 336 -19.06 -41.36 12.55
N GLU A 337 -19.33 -40.71 11.41
CA GLU A 337 -20.10 -41.31 10.30
C GLU A 337 -19.46 -42.63 9.83
N GLY A 338 -20.26 -43.70 9.77
CA GLY A 338 -19.77 -45.04 9.41
C GLY A 338 -19.03 -45.78 10.52
N THR A 339 -19.02 -45.25 11.74
CA THR A 339 -18.48 -45.91 12.95
C THR A 339 -19.60 -46.32 13.91
N PRO A 340 -19.32 -47.20 14.90
CA PRO A 340 -20.27 -47.51 15.97
C PRO A 340 -20.68 -46.29 16.82
N ASP A 341 -19.92 -45.19 16.78
CA ASP A 341 -20.14 -43.95 17.54
C ASP A 341 -20.86 -42.87 16.70
N GLU A 342 -21.41 -43.23 15.53
CA GLU A 342 -22.17 -42.32 14.68
C GLU A 342 -23.32 -41.67 15.46
N ARG A 343 -23.31 -40.34 15.52
CA ARG A 343 -24.35 -39.57 16.21
C ARG A 343 -24.56 -38.21 15.61
N LEU A 344 -25.82 -37.76 15.62
CA LEU A 344 -26.19 -36.40 15.30
C LEU A 344 -25.77 -35.48 16.46
N ALA A 345 -24.83 -34.58 16.18
CA ALA A 345 -24.28 -33.62 17.14
C ALA A 345 -24.85 -32.21 16.99
N GLY A 346 -25.53 -31.92 15.87
CA GLY A 346 -26.22 -30.65 15.68
C GLY A 346 -27.15 -30.66 14.48
N TYR A 347 -27.94 -29.60 14.35
CA TYR A 347 -28.89 -29.43 13.26
C TYR A 347 -29.13 -27.95 12.96
N ALA A 348 -29.61 -27.65 11.75
CA ALA A 348 -30.05 -26.32 11.35
C ALA A 348 -31.23 -26.41 10.37
N GLY A 349 -32.23 -25.55 10.55
CA GLY A 349 -33.42 -25.48 9.68
C GLY A 349 -33.54 -24.14 8.96
N LEU A 350 -33.83 -24.19 7.66
CA LEU A 350 -34.18 -23.04 6.83
C LEU A 350 -35.55 -23.27 6.19
N ALA A 351 -36.51 -22.40 6.48
CA ALA A 351 -37.78 -22.35 5.76
C ALA A 351 -37.70 -21.37 4.61
N LYS A 352 -38.37 -21.72 3.52
CA LYS A 352 -38.66 -20.85 2.38
C LYS A 352 -40.14 -20.46 2.43
N ASN A 353 -40.39 -19.18 2.54
CA ASN A 353 -41.68 -18.52 2.57
C ASN A 353 -41.84 -17.64 1.32
N GLY A 354 -43.05 -17.18 1.03
CA GLY A 354 -43.33 -16.30 -0.13
C GLY A 354 -43.52 -17.04 -1.47
N PRO A 355 -43.93 -16.31 -2.53
CA PRO A 355 -44.11 -16.87 -3.87
C PRO A 355 -42.76 -17.12 -4.56
N ALA A 356 -42.75 -17.92 -5.64
CA ALA A 356 -41.51 -18.34 -6.30
C ALA A 356 -40.72 -17.19 -6.97
N ASP A 357 -41.37 -16.07 -7.25
CA ASP A 357 -40.80 -14.85 -7.83
C ASP A 357 -40.38 -13.80 -6.80
N ASP A 358 -40.66 -14.02 -5.51
CA ASP A 358 -40.24 -13.16 -4.39
C ASP A 358 -40.07 -14.02 -3.11
N PRO A 359 -39.05 -14.92 -3.08
CA PRO A 359 -38.87 -15.83 -1.97
C PRO A 359 -38.26 -15.12 -0.75
N GLU A 360 -38.80 -15.40 0.43
CA GLU A 360 -38.20 -15.01 1.72
C GLU A 360 -37.75 -16.26 2.46
N PHE A 361 -36.63 -16.22 3.16
CA PHE A 361 -36.14 -17.34 3.93
C PHE A 361 -36.12 -17.04 5.43
N GLU A 362 -36.30 -18.05 6.26
CA GLU A 362 -36.28 -17.92 7.71
C GLU A 362 -35.45 -19.05 8.33
N ILE A 363 -34.44 -18.71 9.12
CA ILE A 363 -33.72 -19.70 9.93
C ILE A 363 -34.56 -19.95 11.18
N HIS A 364 -35.02 -21.19 11.35
CA HIS A 364 -35.83 -21.57 12.51
C HIS A 364 -34.96 -21.72 13.76
N THR A 365 -34.08 -22.73 13.77
CA THR A 365 -33.15 -22.97 14.88
C THR A 365 -31.84 -23.52 14.34
N ILE A 366 -30.74 -23.15 14.98
CA ILE A 366 -29.43 -23.77 14.83
C ILE A 366 -29.01 -24.26 16.20
N GLY A 367 -28.93 -25.58 16.35
CA GLY A 367 -28.60 -26.22 17.61
C GLY A 367 -27.38 -27.12 17.45
N LEU A 368 -26.34 -26.89 18.23
CA LEU A 368 -25.26 -27.85 18.42
C LEU A 368 -25.24 -28.24 19.89
N GLU A 369 -25.14 -29.53 20.18
CA GLU A 369 -24.97 -29.99 21.56
C GLU A 369 -23.74 -29.31 22.22
N PRO A 370 -23.72 -29.11 23.55
CA PRO A 370 -22.64 -28.37 24.22
C PRO A 370 -21.22 -28.89 23.91
N ALA A 371 -21.04 -30.20 23.73
CA ALA A 371 -19.74 -30.80 23.40
C ALA A 371 -19.22 -30.45 21.99
N ALA A 372 -20.11 -30.04 21.08
CA ALA A 372 -19.80 -29.67 19.70
C ALA A 372 -19.62 -28.14 19.51
N GLN A 373 -19.92 -27.33 20.53
CA GLN A 373 -19.77 -25.88 20.49
C GLN A 373 -18.31 -25.45 20.61
N GLY A 374 -18.00 -24.21 20.19
CA GLY A 374 -16.64 -23.64 20.25
C GLY A 374 -15.64 -24.19 19.21
N ARG A 375 -16.05 -25.14 18.36
CA ARG A 375 -15.21 -25.77 17.31
C ARG A 375 -15.36 -25.14 15.92
N GLY A 376 -16.22 -24.13 15.78
CA GLY A 376 -16.53 -23.51 14.48
C GLY A 376 -17.49 -24.32 13.59
N TRP A 377 -17.98 -25.48 14.05
CA TRP A 377 -18.81 -26.41 13.29
C TRP A 377 -20.19 -25.88 12.87
N SER A 378 -20.72 -24.84 13.53
CA SER A 378 -21.95 -24.16 13.09
C SER A 378 -21.84 -23.63 11.66
N ARG A 379 -20.64 -23.31 11.18
CA ARG A 379 -20.41 -22.86 9.80
C ARG A 379 -20.71 -23.95 8.76
N LEU A 380 -20.41 -25.21 9.09
CA LEU A 380 -20.69 -26.36 8.21
C LEU A 380 -22.19 -26.53 7.92
N LEU A 381 -23.04 -26.10 8.86
CA LEU A 381 -24.51 -26.06 8.68
C LEU A 381 -24.98 -24.76 8.01
N MET A 382 -24.38 -23.63 8.36
CA MET A 382 -24.78 -22.31 7.85
C MET A 382 -24.43 -22.10 6.37
N ASP A 383 -23.21 -22.46 5.96
CA ASP A 383 -22.71 -22.26 4.59
C ASP A 383 -23.68 -22.81 3.52
N PRO A 384 -24.10 -24.10 3.57
CA PRO A 384 -25.03 -24.65 2.58
C PRO A 384 -26.44 -24.02 2.64
N LEU A 385 -26.92 -23.59 3.82
CA LEU A 385 -28.22 -22.92 3.93
C LEU A 385 -28.18 -21.51 3.32
N MET A 386 -27.10 -20.75 3.54
CA MET A 386 -26.92 -19.43 2.93
C MET A 386 -26.72 -19.55 1.42
N GLU A 387 -26.04 -20.59 0.95
CA GLU A 387 -25.88 -20.86 -0.48
C GLU A 387 -27.23 -21.13 -1.15
N LEU A 388 -28.14 -21.87 -0.50
CA LEU A 388 -29.49 -22.09 -0.99
C LEU A 388 -30.29 -20.80 -1.14
N ALA A 389 -30.29 -19.96 -0.09
CA ALA A 389 -30.97 -18.66 -0.14
C ALA A 389 -30.37 -17.73 -1.22
N ASP A 390 -29.05 -17.75 -1.38
CA ASP A 390 -28.31 -16.92 -2.35
C ASP A 390 -28.56 -17.34 -3.81
N ARG A 391 -28.84 -18.62 -4.09
CA ARG A 391 -29.21 -19.09 -5.44
C ARG A 391 -30.57 -18.57 -5.89
N GLU A 392 -31.47 -18.36 -4.94
CA GLU A 392 -32.84 -17.91 -5.19
C GLU A 392 -33.03 -16.40 -4.92
N ASP A 393 -31.97 -15.73 -4.50
CA ASP A 393 -31.92 -14.28 -4.26
C ASP A 393 -32.97 -13.76 -3.25
N GLY A 394 -33.30 -14.56 -2.24
CA GLY A 394 -34.20 -14.15 -1.16
C GLY A 394 -33.45 -13.57 0.05
N PRO A 395 -34.02 -12.59 0.77
CA PRO A 395 -33.53 -12.22 2.09
C PRO A 395 -33.73 -13.37 3.09
N VAL A 396 -32.90 -13.41 4.13
CA VAL A 396 -33.01 -14.40 5.22
C VAL A 396 -33.27 -13.69 6.54
N TYR A 397 -34.29 -14.15 7.26
CA TYR A 397 -34.68 -13.65 8.57
C TYR A 397 -34.36 -14.66 9.67
N LEU A 398 -34.13 -14.16 10.89
CA LEU A 398 -34.03 -14.99 12.08
C LEU A 398 -34.36 -14.21 13.34
N GLU A 399 -34.66 -14.93 14.40
CA GLU A 399 -34.68 -14.44 15.77
C GLU A 399 -33.59 -15.08 16.62
N VAL A 400 -32.89 -14.25 17.38
CA VAL A 400 -31.85 -14.70 18.31
C VAL A 400 -32.00 -13.99 19.65
N ARG A 401 -31.80 -14.70 20.76
CA ARG A 401 -31.81 -14.09 22.09
C ARG A 401 -30.82 -12.93 22.17
N THR A 402 -31.22 -11.81 22.76
CA THR A 402 -30.37 -10.63 22.88
C THR A 402 -29.16 -10.82 23.80
N ASP A 403 -29.20 -11.86 24.66
CA ASP A 403 -28.13 -12.24 25.59
C ASP A 403 -27.21 -13.35 25.05
N ASN A 404 -27.36 -13.75 23.78
CA ASN A 404 -26.52 -14.76 23.13
C ASN A 404 -25.49 -14.11 22.19
N ASP A 405 -24.47 -13.47 22.77
CA ASP A 405 -23.42 -12.76 22.02
C ASP A 405 -22.68 -13.67 21.02
N THR A 406 -22.51 -14.95 21.34
CA THR A 406 -21.85 -15.93 20.45
C THR A 406 -22.66 -16.15 19.17
N ALA A 407 -23.98 -16.39 19.29
CA ALA A 407 -24.84 -16.57 18.13
C ALA A 407 -25.00 -15.26 17.33
N VAL A 408 -25.15 -14.11 18.01
CA VAL A 408 -25.21 -12.79 17.36
C VAL A 408 -23.93 -12.52 16.57
N GLY A 409 -22.75 -12.84 17.13
CA GLY A 409 -21.47 -12.74 16.43
C GLY A 409 -21.39 -13.64 15.20
N LEU A 410 -21.87 -14.88 15.30
CA LEU A 410 -21.98 -15.79 14.15
C LEU A 410 -22.87 -15.20 13.06
N TYR A 411 -24.08 -14.76 13.38
CA TYR A 411 -25.02 -14.23 12.38
C TYR A 411 -24.49 -12.96 11.71
N ARG A 412 -23.87 -12.05 12.46
CA ARG A 412 -23.19 -10.86 11.89
C ARG A 412 -22.11 -11.24 10.88
N SER A 413 -21.36 -12.32 11.12
CA SER A 413 -20.35 -12.80 10.16
C SER A 413 -20.91 -13.31 8.83
N TYR A 414 -22.21 -13.65 8.79
CA TYR A 414 -22.94 -13.99 7.56
C TYR A 414 -23.67 -12.79 6.92
N GLY A 415 -23.50 -11.58 7.46
CA GLY A 415 -24.13 -10.36 6.95
C GLY A 415 -25.56 -10.13 7.46
N PHE A 416 -25.93 -10.70 8.61
CA PHE A 416 -27.19 -10.36 9.27
C PHE A 416 -27.07 -9.07 10.08
N GLU A 417 -28.05 -8.19 9.92
CA GLU A 417 -28.17 -6.93 10.65
C GLU A 417 -29.39 -6.96 11.59
N VAL A 418 -29.31 -6.29 12.74
CA VAL A 418 -30.45 -6.16 13.65
C VAL A 418 -31.47 -5.19 13.05
N THR A 419 -32.66 -5.69 12.74
CA THR A 419 -33.77 -4.88 12.20
C THR A 419 -34.77 -4.46 13.28
N GLY A 420 -34.75 -5.13 14.43
CA GLY A 420 -35.59 -4.78 15.57
C GLY A 420 -35.38 -5.69 16.78
N THR A 421 -36.19 -5.46 17.82
CA THR A 421 -36.17 -6.27 19.04
C THR A 421 -37.60 -6.67 19.43
N ARG A 422 -37.86 -7.96 19.56
CA ARG A 422 -39.10 -8.54 20.08
C ARG A 422 -38.98 -8.74 21.59
N ARG A 423 -39.80 -8.02 22.36
CA ARG A 423 -39.79 -8.12 23.82
C ARG A 423 -40.52 -9.35 24.33
N ASN A 424 -39.98 -10.01 25.35
CA ASN A 424 -40.55 -11.22 25.97
C ASN A 424 -40.90 -12.32 24.95
N TYR A 425 -39.99 -12.56 24.00
CA TYR A 425 -40.20 -13.50 22.90
C TYR A 425 -40.07 -14.95 23.37
N TYR A 426 -38.97 -15.27 24.06
CA TYR A 426 -38.73 -16.62 24.57
C TYR A 426 -39.52 -16.87 25.85
N ARG A 427 -40.22 -18.01 25.94
CA ARG A 427 -41.06 -18.38 27.07
C ARG A 427 -40.69 -19.76 27.61
N PRO A 428 -40.71 -19.97 28.95
CA PRO A 428 -41.18 -19.02 29.97
C PRO A 428 -40.14 -18.00 30.47
N SER A 429 -38.90 -18.00 29.95
CA SER A 429 -37.83 -17.13 30.48
C SER A 429 -38.12 -15.63 30.40
N GLY A 430 -38.92 -15.20 29.43
CA GLY A 430 -39.23 -13.79 29.18
C GLY A 430 -38.09 -13.04 28.46
N ALA A 431 -37.10 -13.76 27.91
CA ALA A 431 -35.98 -13.13 27.22
C ALA A 431 -36.43 -12.44 25.92
N ASP A 432 -35.77 -11.32 25.61
CA ASP A 432 -35.95 -10.58 24.37
C ASP A 432 -35.21 -11.26 23.21
N ALA A 433 -35.68 -11.04 21.99
CA ALA A 433 -35.02 -11.51 20.77
C ALA A 433 -34.68 -10.33 19.85
N TYR A 434 -33.47 -10.31 19.31
CA TYR A 434 -33.18 -9.51 18.11
C TYR A 434 -33.86 -10.18 16.93
N THR A 435 -34.60 -9.41 16.14
CA THR A 435 -34.99 -9.80 14.78
C THR A 435 -33.87 -9.36 13.85
N MET A 436 -33.24 -10.30 13.17
CA MET A 436 -32.15 -10.00 12.25
C MET A 436 -32.51 -10.35 10.82
N CYS A 437 -31.99 -9.58 9.86
CA CYS A 437 -32.19 -9.79 8.44
C CYS A 437 -30.83 -9.79 7.73
N ARG A 438 -30.63 -10.78 6.88
CA ARG A 438 -29.61 -10.78 5.83
C ARG A 438 -30.31 -10.40 4.52
N PRO A 439 -30.05 -9.23 3.93
CA PRO A 439 -30.67 -8.82 2.66
C PRO A 439 -30.40 -9.83 1.54
N SER A 440 -31.14 -9.82 0.44
CA SER A 440 -30.89 -10.70 -0.71
C SER A 440 -29.50 -10.52 -1.32
N ARG A 441 -29.02 -11.51 -2.08
CA ARG A 441 -27.69 -11.45 -2.70
C ARG A 441 -27.55 -10.26 -3.66
N SER A 442 -28.53 -10.02 -4.51
CA SER A 442 -28.54 -8.89 -5.45
C SER A 442 -28.56 -7.55 -4.72
N ARG A 443 -29.29 -7.44 -3.61
CA ARG A 443 -29.27 -6.23 -2.79
C ARG A 443 -27.91 -6.02 -2.13
N ARG A 444 -27.32 -7.07 -1.54
CA ARG A 444 -25.96 -7.00 -0.98
C ARG A 444 -24.90 -6.67 -2.05
N LEU A 445 -25.08 -7.12 -3.29
CA LEU A 445 -24.20 -6.78 -4.41
C LEU A 445 -24.40 -5.34 -4.90
N ALA A 446 -25.64 -4.84 -4.91
CA ALA A 446 -25.94 -3.46 -5.26
C ALA A 446 -25.39 -2.46 -4.21
N ASP A 447 -25.42 -2.86 -2.94
CA ASP A 447 -24.90 -2.09 -1.81
C ASP A 447 -23.40 -2.35 -1.56
N ALA A 448 -22.75 -3.21 -2.35
CA ALA A 448 -21.35 -3.56 -2.16
C ALA A 448 -20.45 -2.36 -2.48
N PRO A 449 -19.51 -2.01 -1.59
CA PRO A 449 -18.60 -0.91 -1.84
C PRO A 449 -17.60 -1.28 -2.94
N GLN A 450 -17.21 -0.28 -3.72
CA GLN A 450 -16.08 -0.36 -4.62
C GLN A 450 -14.79 -0.26 -3.81
N LEU A 451 -13.83 -1.16 -4.07
CA LEU A 451 -12.52 -1.13 -3.43
C LEU A 451 -11.55 -0.29 -4.24
N VAL A 452 -10.99 0.74 -3.63
CA VAL A 452 -9.99 1.62 -4.25
C VAL A 452 -8.68 1.50 -3.49
N MET A 453 -7.61 1.20 -4.20
CA MET A 453 -6.25 1.13 -3.65
C MET A 453 -5.47 2.40 -4.02
N GLY A 454 -4.69 2.95 -3.10
CA GLY A 454 -3.83 4.11 -3.32
C GLY A 454 -2.39 3.80 -2.94
N ILE A 455 -1.46 4.25 -3.80
CA ILE A 455 -0.01 4.12 -3.60
C ILE A 455 0.62 5.52 -3.47
N GLU A 456 1.33 5.76 -2.38
CA GLU A 456 2.04 7.01 -2.08
C GLU A 456 3.55 6.75 -2.02
N SER A 457 4.33 7.57 -2.72
CA SER A 457 5.79 7.48 -2.79
C SER A 457 6.44 8.79 -3.24
N SER A 458 5.88 9.93 -2.84
CA SER A 458 6.30 11.26 -3.29
C SER A 458 7.54 11.77 -2.57
N CYS A 459 7.76 11.35 -1.31
CA CYS A 459 8.89 11.80 -0.48
C CYS A 459 9.68 10.64 0.13
N ASP A 460 9.48 10.30 1.40
CA ASP A 460 10.26 9.28 2.13
C ASP A 460 9.43 8.16 2.76
N GLU A 461 8.10 8.24 2.68
CA GLU A 461 7.14 7.20 3.01
C GLU A 461 6.72 6.39 1.78
N THR A 462 6.75 5.06 1.90
CA THR A 462 6.10 4.15 0.95
C THR A 462 4.77 3.73 1.55
N GLY A 463 3.68 4.25 1.02
CA GLY A 463 2.33 4.01 1.52
C GLY A 463 1.49 3.17 0.55
N VAL A 464 0.81 2.14 1.06
CA VAL A 464 -0.28 1.45 0.35
C VAL A 464 -1.52 1.46 1.23
N GLY A 465 -2.58 2.08 0.73
CA GLY A 465 -3.86 2.17 1.42
C GLY A 465 -4.99 1.61 0.59
N ILE A 466 -6.01 1.08 1.25
CA ILE A 466 -7.22 0.55 0.61
C ILE A 466 -8.42 1.13 1.31
N VAL A 467 -9.38 1.62 0.54
CA VAL A 467 -10.66 2.15 1.02
C VAL A 467 -11.84 1.49 0.31
N GLU A 468 -12.97 1.49 0.99
CA GLU A 468 -14.28 1.15 0.45
C GLU A 468 -15.03 2.43 0.13
N LEU A 469 -15.49 2.56 -1.13
CA LEU A 469 -16.40 3.60 -1.60
C LEU A 469 -17.81 2.99 -1.70
N TYR A 470 -18.71 3.42 -0.83
CA TYR A 470 -20.10 2.97 -0.83
C TYR A 470 -20.95 3.75 -1.85
N PRO A 471 -22.06 3.18 -2.34
CA PRO A 471 -22.97 3.86 -3.28
C PRO A 471 -23.59 5.17 -2.75
N ASP A 472 -23.62 5.36 -1.43
CA ASP A 472 -24.11 6.58 -0.78
C ASP A 472 -23.05 7.70 -0.68
N GLY A 473 -21.85 7.47 -1.22
CA GLY A 473 -20.74 8.41 -1.18
C GLY A 473 -19.92 8.35 0.11
N ARG A 474 -20.14 7.38 0.99
CA ARG A 474 -19.27 7.18 2.15
C ARG A 474 -17.96 6.49 1.75
N VAL A 475 -16.84 6.93 2.33
CA VAL A 475 -15.53 6.27 2.17
C VAL A 475 -15.02 5.79 3.53
N ARG A 476 -14.66 4.51 3.59
CA ARG A 476 -14.18 3.84 4.80
C ARG A 476 -12.81 3.21 4.57
N GLN A 477 -11.90 3.35 5.52
CA GLN A 477 -10.59 2.73 5.47
C GLN A 477 -10.68 1.19 5.66
N VAL A 478 -9.92 0.45 4.84
CA VAL A 478 -9.71 -1.00 4.97
C VAL A 478 -8.28 -1.31 5.40
N SER A 479 -7.29 -0.65 4.80
CA SER A 479 -5.87 -0.87 5.10
C SER A 479 -5.12 0.44 5.01
N ASN A 480 -4.14 0.62 5.91
CA ASN A 480 -3.16 1.70 5.88
C ASN A 480 -1.78 1.13 6.23
N ARG A 481 -0.97 0.81 5.21
CA ARG A 481 0.39 0.29 5.40
C ARG A 481 1.40 1.32 4.95
N VAL A 482 2.31 1.67 5.84
CA VAL A 482 3.35 2.69 5.60
C VAL A 482 4.70 2.14 6.02
N ALA A 483 5.68 2.23 5.13
CA ALA A 483 7.08 1.99 5.41
C ALA A 483 7.86 3.31 5.27
N SER A 484 8.41 3.83 6.38
CA SER A 484 9.18 5.07 6.38
C SER A 484 10.67 4.81 6.18
N SER A 485 11.32 5.63 5.34
CA SER A 485 12.77 5.63 5.16
C SER A 485 13.48 6.73 5.97
N MET A 486 12.77 7.41 6.87
CA MET A 486 13.25 8.56 7.64
C MET A 486 14.58 8.33 8.36
N GLU A 487 14.77 7.15 8.98
CA GLU A 487 16.04 6.80 9.65
C GLU A 487 17.25 6.81 8.70
N GLN A 488 17.06 6.42 7.45
CA GLN A 488 18.13 6.40 6.44
C GLN A 488 18.61 7.82 6.09
N HIS A 489 17.72 8.81 6.27
CA HIS A 489 17.94 10.23 6.01
C HIS A 489 18.48 10.99 7.22
N ALA A 490 18.23 10.49 8.44
CA ALA A 490 18.58 11.16 9.70
C ALA A 490 20.06 11.57 9.79
N ARG A 491 20.98 10.70 9.33
CA ARG A 491 22.43 11.01 9.29
C ARG A 491 22.82 12.15 8.34
N PHE A 492 21.97 12.47 7.36
CA PHE A 492 22.14 13.61 6.46
C PHE A 492 21.34 14.85 6.95
N GLY A 493 20.48 14.63 7.95
CA GLY A 493 19.58 15.59 8.59
C GLY A 493 18.45 16.10 7.68
N GLY A 494 18.12 15.37 6.62
CA GLY A 494 17.09 15.72 5.65
C GLY A 494 17.04 14.70 4.53
N VAL A 495 15.92 14.67 3.80
CA VAL A 495 15.65 13.66 2.78
C VAL A 495 16.67 13.73 1.64
N VAL A 496 17.30 12.60 1.35
CA VAL A 496 18.21 12.43 0.21
C VAL A 496 17.44 11.73 -0.92
N PRO A 497 17.18 12.41 -2.06
CA PRO A 497 16.28 11.87 -3.10
C PRO A 497 16.67 10.50 -3.64
N GLU A 498 17.98 10.26 -3.79
CA GLU A 498 18.51 8.99 -4.29
C GLU A 498 18.38 7.85 -3.28
N ILE A 499 18.38 8.13 -1.97
CA ILE A 499 18.14 7.14 -0.92
C ILE A 499 16.64 6.82 -0.85
N ALA A 500 15.79 7.84 -0.88
CA ALA A 500 14.34 7.69 -0.87
C ALA A 500 13.86 6.82 -2.04
N SER A 501 14.31 7.13 -3.26
CA SER A 501 13.97 6.35 -4.46
C SER A 501 14.37 4.87 -4.37
N ARG A 502 15.47 4.54 -3.66
CA ARG A 502 15.90 3.15 -3.43
C ARG A 502 15.03 2.47 -2.38
N ALA A 503 14.75 3.17 -1.29
CA ALA A 503 13.89 2.67 -0.23
C ALA A 503 12.48 2.35 -0.74
N HIS A 504 11.89 3.19 -1.60
CA HIS A 504 10.59 2.89 -2.22
C HIS A 504 10.62 1.59 -3.04
N LEU A 505 11.68 1.37 -3.84
CA LEU A 505 11.79 0.15 -4.65
C LEU A 505 11.85 -1.10 -3.77
N GLU A 506 12.58 -1.02 -2.66
CA GLU A 506 12.73 -2.14 -1.71
C GLU A 506 11.48 -2.37 -0.86
N ALA A 507 10.79 -1.30 -0.45
CA ALA A 507 9.64 -1.36 0.45
C ALA A 507 8.30 -1.63 -0.25
N MET A 508 8.19 -1.37 -1.56
CA MET A 508 6.91 -1.46 -2.28
C MET A 508 6.26 -2.85 -2.17
N GLY A 509 7.00 -3.92 -2.51
CA GLY A 509 6.48 -5.30 -2.48
C GLY A 509 5.98 -5.71 -1.08
N PRO A 510 6.81 -5.61 -0.02
CA PRO A 510 6.38 -5.90 1.35
C PRO A 510 5.18 -5.07 1.82
N THR A 511 5.15 -3.77 1.50
CA THR A 511 4.05 -2.87 1.89
C THR A 511 2.75 -3.25 1.17
N MET A 512 2.84 -3.59 -0.12
CA MET A 512 1.70 -4.08 -0.91
C MET A 512 1.16 -5.41 -0.37
N ALA A 513 2.05 -6.37 -0.07
CA ALA A 513 1.66 -7.67 0.47
C ALA A 513 0.88 -7.52 1.78
N ALA A 514 1.36 -6.67 2.69
CA ALA A 514 0.68 -6.38 3.95
C ALA A 514 -0.72 -5.75 3.73
N ALA A 515 -0.86 -4.86 2.75
CA ALA A 515 -2.15 -4.22 2.44
C ALA A 515 -3.14 -5.20 1.80
N LEU A 516 -2.67 -6.09 0.92
CA LEU A 516 -3.49 -7.15 0.34
C LEU A 516 -3.93 -8.18 1.39
N ASP A 517 -3.08 -8.47 2.37
CA ASP A 517 -3.43 -9.33 3.51
C ASP A 517 -4.50 -8.70 4.39
N ASP A 518 -4.42 -7.39 4.67
CA ASP A 518 -5.50 -6.65 5.35
C ASP A 518 -6.82 -6.75 4.58
N LEU A 519 -6.78 -6.55 3.26
CA LEU A 519 -7.96 -6.65 2.41
C LEU A 519 -8.58 -8.05 2.46
N GLN A 520 -7.76 -9.10 2.37
CA GLN A 520 -8.24 -10.47 2.46
C GLN A 520 -8.87 -10.76 3.82
N ARG A 521 -8.27 -10.28 4.92
CA ARG A 521 -8.85 -10.41 6.27
C ARG A 521 -10.19 -9.69 6.38
N ALA A 522 -10.24 -8.42 5.95
CA ALA A 522 -11.44 -7.60 6.02
C ALA A 522 -12.61 -8.19 5.22
N THR A 523 -12.35 -8.71 4.03
CA THR A 523 -13.40 -9.26 3.15
C THR A 523 -13.81 -10.70 3.47
N ARG A 524 -12.99 -11.45 4.22
CA ARG A 524 -13.40 -12.74 4.81
C ARG A 524 -14.27 -12.54 6.05
N ALA A 525 -14.00 -11.52 6.86
CA ALA A 525 -14.78 -11.23 8.06
C ALA A 525 -16.25 -10.91 7.76
N THR A 526 -16.55 -10.42 6.55
CA THR A 526 -17.90 -10.11 6.06
C THR A 526 -18.58 -11.28 5.32
N GLY A 527 -18.03 -12.51 5.42
CA GLY A 527 -18.61 -13.71 4.83
C GLY A 527 -18.41 -13.85 3.32
N GLY A 528 -17.57 -13.01 2.70
CA GLY A 528 -17.17 -13.13 1.31
C GLY A 528 -16.02 -14.11 1.09
N ALA A 529 -15.79 -14.54 -0.16
CA ALA A 529 -14.71 -15.45 -0.54
C ALA A 529 -13.27 -14.88 -0.38
N GLY A 530 -13.11 -13.74 0.32
CA GLY A 530 -11.87 -12.98 0.43
C GLY A 530 -11.49 -12.34 -0.91
N ARG A 531 -11.83 -11.06 -1.14
CA ARG A 531 -11.42 -10.36 -2.36
C ARG A 531 -9.89 -10.24 -2.36
N ARG A 532 -9.28 -10.52 -3.52
CA ARG A 532 -7.81 -10.56 -3.68
C ARG A 532 -7.23 -9.36 -4.44
N ARG A 533 -8.09 -8.56 -5.08
CA ARG A 533 -7.70 -7.38 -5.85
C ARG A 533 -8.73 -6.25 -5.66
N PRO A 534 -8.30 -4.98 -5.74
CA PRO A 534 -9.19 -3.83 -5.73
C PRO A 534 -9.97 -3.70 -7.06
N ASP A 535 -10.94 -2.80 -7.12
CA ASP A 535 -11.68 -2.43 -8.32
C ASP A 535 -11.03 -1.26 -9.08
N ALA A 536 -10.15 -0.51 -8.42
CA ALA A 536 -9.37 0.58 -8.99
C ALA A 536 -8.03 0.73 -8.25
N VAL A 537 -7.00 1.17 -8.96
CA VAL A 537 -5.68 1.49 -8.39
C VAL A 537 -5.36 2.94 -8.68
N ALA A 538 -4.86 3.65 -7.68
CA ALA A 538 -4.45 5.03 -7.76
C ALA A 538 -3.01 5.20 -7.27
N ALA A 539 -2.33 6.22 -7.78
CA ALA A 539 -1.01 6.60 -7.28
C ALA A 539 -0.80 8.10 -7.32
N THR A 540 0.03 8.57 -6.39
CA THR A 540 0.58 9.92 -6.43
C THR A 540 1.46 10.08 -7.66
N VAL A 541 1.08 11.01 -8.54
CA VAL A 541 1.87 11.38 -9.72
C VAL A 541 2.51 12.75 -9.59
N GLY A 542 2.18 13.50 -8.54
CA GLY A 542 2.79 14.78 -8.20
C GLY A 542 1.99 15.58 -7.17
N PRO A 543 2.54 16.67 -6.62
CA PRO A 543 3.97 17.02 -6.66
C PRO A 543 4.83 16.06 -5.82
N GLY A 544 6.17 16.14 -5.91
CA GLY A 544 7.08 15.30 -5.14
C GLY A 544 8.47 15.10 -5.75
N LEU A 545 9.30 14.28 -5.10
CA LEU A 545 10.63 13.93 -5.60
C LEU A 545 10.52 13.06 -6.86
N ALA A 546 11.03 13.54 -7.99
CA ALA A 546 10.91 12.88 -9.29
C ALA A 546 11.28 11.39 -9.28
N GLY A 547 12.41 11.03 -8.64
CA GLY A 547 12.87 9.64 -8.56
C GLY A 547 11.98 8.75 -7.69
N ALA A 548 11.32 9.32 -6.68
CA ALA A 548 10.43 8.63 -5.76
C ALA A 548 9.05 8.40 -6.41
N LEU A 549 8.46 9.45 -6.99
CA LEU A 549 7.19 9.41 -7.72
C LEU A 549 7.18 8.32 -8.80
N LEU A 550 8.28 8.21 -9.55
CA LEU A 550 8.41 7.22 -10.62
C LEU A 550 8.27 5.77 -10.14
N VAL A 551 8.72 5.45 -8.92
CA VAL A 551 8.66 4.09 -8.38
C VAL A 551 7.21 3.70 -8.09
N GLY A 552 6.49 4.52 -7.32
CA GLY A 552 5.09 4.26 -6.97
C GLY A 552 4.18 4.30 -8.19
N ALA A 553 4.32 5.29 -9.07
CA ALA A 553 3.53 5.39 -10.29
C ALA A 553 3.76 4.19 -11.23
N ALA A 554 5.00 3.73 -11.41
CA ALA A 554 5.30 2.55 -12.23
C ALA A 554 4.69 1.27 -11.63
N ALA A 555 4.84 1.07 -10.31
CA ALA A 555 4.23 -0.07 -9.62
C ALA A 555 2.70 -0.06 -9.74
N ALA A 556 2.06 1.09 -9.49
CA ALA A 556 0.61 1.23 -9.55
C ALA A 556 0.02 0.95 -10.94
N LYS A 557 0.65 1.47 -11.99
CA LYS A 557 0.27 1.18 -13.38
C LYS A 557 0.42 -0.30 -13.71
N ALA A 558 1.46 -0.94 -13.21
CA ALA A 558 1.70 -2.37 -13.40
C ALA A 558 0.64 -3.22 -12.67
N TYR A 559 0.32 -2.91 -11.41
CA TYR A 559 -0.78 -3.55 -10.67
C TYR A 559 -2.12 -3.39 -11.40
N ALA A 560 -2.43 -2.15 -11.84
CA ALA A 560 -3.65 -1.86 -12.60
C ALA A 560 -3.74 -2.69 -13.89
N ALA A 561 -2.65 -2.71 -14.66
CA ALA A 561 -2.55 -3.46 -15.92
C ALA A 561 -2.64 -4.98 -15.73
N ALA A 562 -1.95 -5.52 -14.72
CA ALA A 562 -1.96 -6.95 -14.41
C ALA A 562 -3.33 -7.44 -13.94
N TRP A 563 -4.02 -6.64 -13.11
CA TRP A 563 -5.37 -6.97 -12.62
C TRP A 563 -6.49 -6.62 -13.60
N GLY A 564 -6.21 -5.83 -14.65
CA GLY A 564 -7.23 -5.37 -15.60
C GLY A 564 -8.21 -4.35 -14.99
N VAL A 565 -7.72 -3.48 -14.09
CA VAL A 565 -8.52 -2.48 -13.38
C VAL A 565 -8.10 -1.06 -13.77
N PRO A 566 -9.00 -0.05 -13.68
CA PRO A 566 -8.66 1.33 -14.00
C PRO A 566 -7.56 1.90 -13.10
N PHE A 567 -6.71 2.73 -13.70
CA PHE A 567 -5.66 3.50 -13.02
C PHE A 567 -6.07 4.96 -12.85
N TYR A 568 -5.76 5.56 -11.70
CA TYR A 568 -5.95 6.99 -11.43
C TYR A 568 -4.64 7.62 -10.93
N GLY A 569 -4.06 8.52 -11.74
CA GLY A 569 -2.92 9.35 -11.31
C GLY A 569 -3.44 10.59 -10.60
N VAL A 570 -3.20 10.70 -9.29
CA VAL A 570 -3.81 11.74 -8.44
C VAL A 570 -2.79 12.67 -7.81
N ASN A 571 -3.26 13.84 -7.41
CA ASN A 571 -2.46 14.88 -6.77
C ASN A 571 -2.26 14.61 -5.27
N HIS A 572 -1.01 14.65 -4.84
CA HIS A 572 -0.58 14.46 -3.46
C HIS A 572 -1.30 15.39 -2.46
N LEU A 573 -1.35 16.69 -2.77
CA LEU A 573 -1.97 17.71 -1.91
C LEU A 573 -3.49 17.52 -1.83
N GLY A 574 -4.11 17.08 -2.93
CA GLY A 574 -5.52 16.68 -2.92
C GLY A 574 -5.78 15.48 -2.01
N GLY A 575 -4.80 14.57 -1.89
CA GLY A 575 -4.85 13.45 -0.95
C GLY A 575 -4.95 13.93 0.50
N HIS A 576 -4.05 14.84 0.89
CA HIS A 576 -4.07 15.48 2.23
C HIS A 576 -5.41 16.18 2.54
N VAL A 577 -6.11 16.69 1.52
CA VAL A 577 -7.47 17.24 1.69
C VAL A 577 -8.51 16.13 1.83
N ALA A 578 -8.40 15.06 1.04
CA ALA A 578 -9.39 14.00 0.97
C ALA A 578 -9.56 13.19 2.26
N VAL A 579 -8.48 12.98 3.03
CA VAL A 579 -8.55 12.29 4.33
C VAL A 579 -9.47 12.98 5.34
N GLY A 580 -9.70 14.29 5.19
CA GLY A 580 -10.65 15.04 6.03
C GLY A 580 -12.11 14.60 5.87
N THR A 581 -12.42 13.76 4.87
CA THR A 581 -13.79 13.26 4.59
C THR A 581 -13.97 11.76 4.90
N LEU A 582 -12.94 11.10 5.43
CA LEU A 582 -13.01 9.68 5.77
C LEU A 582 -13.98 9.42 6.93
N ASP A 583 -14.75 8.35 6.81
CA ASP A 583 -15.57 7.86 7.91
C ASP A 583 -14.71 7.03 8.88
N THR A 584 -14.40 7.61 10.04
CA THR A 584 -13.54 7.01 11.07
C THR A 584 -14.32 6.36 12.22
N ARG A 585 -15.66 6.31 12.15
CA ARG A 585 -16.54 5.86 13.24
C ARG A 585 -16.28 4.45 13.78
N ASP A 586 -15.61 3.59 12.99
CA ASP A 586 -15.31 2.19 13.33
C ASP A 586 -13.81 1.90 13.56
N THR A 587 -12.95 2.93 13.70
CA THR A 587 -11.50 2.74 13.92
C THR A 587 -11.15 2.65 15.41
N VAL A 588 -10.22 1.75 15.78
CA VAL A 588 -9.87 1.40 17.18
C VAL A 588 -9.31 2.59 17.97
N ASP A 589 -8.72 3.57 17.28
CA ASP A 589 -8.11 4.77 17.84
C ASP A 589 -9.06 5.97 17.96
N ALA A 590 -10.35 5.81 17.61
CA ALA A 590 -11.34 6.89 17.64
C ALA A 590 -11.74 7.36 19.06
N ARG A 591 -11.01 6.96 20.11
CA ARG A 591 -11.42 7.16 21.52
C ARG A 591 -11.38 8.60 22.02
N ASP A 592 -10.94 9.59 21.24
CA ASP A 592 -10.94 11.00 21.68
C ASP A 592 -11.28 12.05 20.61
N THR A 593 -11.76 11.67 19.42
CA THR A 593 -12.22 12.65 18.40
C THR A 593 -13.63 12.33 17.91
N ALA A 594 -14.57 12.37 18.85
CA ALA A 594 -15.99 12.24 18.57
C ALA A 594 -16.57 13.51 17.93
N GLU A 595 -16.18 13.82 16.70
CA GLU A 595 -16.99 14.66 15.81
C GLU A 595 -17.18 13.94 14.47
N ALA A 596 -18.42 13.97 13.96
CA ALA A 596 -18.82 13.34 12.71
C ALA A 596 -17.85 13.67 11.56
N PRO A 597 -17.71 12.80 10.53
CA PRO A 597 -16.97 13.15 9.33
C PRO A 597 -17.41 14.54 8.88
N ALA A 598 -16.46 15.38 8.47
CA ALA A 598 -16.86 16.55 7.74
C ALA A 598 -17.68 16.04 6.56
N GLY A 599 -18.99 16.32 6.56
CA GLY A 599 -19.75 16.33 5.30
C GLY A 599 -18.98 17.15 4.27
N ASP A 600 -19.31 17.02 2.98
CA ASP A 600 -18.55 17.62 1.87
C ASP A 600 -17.81 18.89 2.28
N LEU A 601 -16.46 18.89 2.13
CA LEU A 601 -15.58 20.04 2.37
C LEU A 601 -15.84 21.17 1.36
N ASP A 602 -17.11 21.39 1.04
CA ASP A 602 -17.68 22.50 0.32
C ASP A 602 -17.47 23.77 1.15
N ARG A 603 -16.82 24.76 0.54
CA ARG A 603 -16.49 26.03 1.19
C ARG A 603 -15.58 25.83 2.41
N ALA A 604 -14.52 25.05 2.22
CA ALA A 604 -13.47 24.90 3.21
C ALA A 604 -12.20 25.67 2.80
N VAL A 605 -11.37 25.98 3.80
CA VAL A 605 -9.99 26.38 3.60
C VAL A 605 -9.11 25.29 4.21
N ALA A 606 -8.17 24.75 3.43
CA ALA A 606 -7.19 23.80 3.92
C ALA A 606 -5.86 24.51 4.18
N LEU A 607 -5.35 24.40 5.41
CA LEU A 607 -3.99 24.74 5.78
C LEU A 607 -3.16 23.45 5.76
N LEU A 608 -2.38 23.26 4.70
CA LEU A 608 -1.51 22.09 4.52
C LEU A 608 -0.09 22.45 4.94
N VAL A 609 0.42 21.79 5.97
CA VAL A 609 1.72 22.10 6.59
C VAL A 609 2.51 20.80 6.81
N SER A 610 3.47 20.52 5.92
CA SER A 610 4.35 19.34 5.98
C SER A 610 5.83 19.74 6.01
N GLY A 611 6.72 18.76 5.89
CA GLY A 611 8.16 19.00 5.73
C GLY A 611 8.49 19.80 4.46
N GLY A 612 7.78 19.55 3.35
CA GLY A 612 8.01 20.17 2.04
C GLY A 612 6.97 21.20 1.61
N HIS A 613 5.81 21.28 2.29
CA HIS A 613 4.72 22.16 1.88
C HIS A 613 4.25 23.05 3.03
N THR A 614 3.93 24.30 2.71
CA THR A 614 3.15 25.19 3.58
C THR A 614 2.27 26.05 2.70
N GLN A 615 0.99 25.70 2.62
CA GLN A 615 0.04 26.29 1.68
C GLN A 615 -1.34 26.47 2.32
N ILE A 616 -2.05 27.50 1.88
CA ILE A 616 -3.47 27.73 2.14
C ILE A 616 -4.22 27.52 0.83
N LEU A 617 -5.15 26.58 0.84
CA LEU A 617 -5.96 26.22 -0.31
C LEU A 617 -7.42 26.53 -0.04
N GLN A 618 -8.12 27.10 -1.02
CA GLN A 618 -9.58 27.13 -1.03
C GLN A 618 -10.10 25.84 -1.65
N VAL A 619 -11.00 25.16 -0.92
CA VAL A 619 -11.60 23.88 -1.30
C VAL A 619 -13.10 24.06 -1.50
N ASN A 620 -13.58 23.71 -2.70
CA ASN A 620 -14.98 23.84 -3.11
C ASN A 620 -15.62 22.45 -3.34
N GLY A 621 -15.21 21.47 -2.54
CA GLY A 621 -15.51 20.04 -2.69
C GLY A 621 -14.25 19.23 -2.99
N VAL A 622 -14.14 18.05 -2.37
CA VAL A 622 -12.97 17.17 -2.55
C VAL A 622 -12.98 16.53 -3.94
N GLY A 623 -11.80 16.37 -4.54
CA GLY A 623 -11.66 15.83 -5.90
C GLY A 623 -11.97 16.84 -7.02
N ARG A 624 -12.40 18.06 -6.67
CA ARG A 624 -12.50 19.18 -7.60
C ARG A 624 -11.20 19.99 -7.63
N PRO A 625 -10.93 20.75 -8.71
CA PRO A 625 -9.86 21.73 -8.74
C PRO A 625 -9.89 22.65 -7.51
N MET A 626 -8.78 22.72 -6.80
CA MET A 626 -8.58 23.60 -5.65
C MET A 626 -7.89 24.89 -6.09
N VAL A 627 -8.04 25.96 -5.32
CA VAL A 627 -7.39 27.25 -5.62
C VAL A 627 -6.33 27.54 -4.56
N GLU A 628 -5.08 27.76 -4.97
CA GLU A 628 -4.04 28.22 -4.06
C GLU A 628 -4.29 29.70 -3.68
N LEU A 629 -4.43 29.97 -2.39
CA LEU A 629 -4.57 31.34 -1.87
C LEU A 629 -3.23 31.93 -1.46
N GLY A 630 -2.33 31.11 -0.92
CA GLY A 630 -0.98 31.52 -0.58
C GLY A 630 -0.09 30.36 -0.17
N SER A 631 1.21 30.54 -0.32
CA SER A 631 2.22 29.51 -0.08
C SER A 631 3.47 30.11 0.56
N THR A 632 4.39 29.27 1.03
CA THR A 632 5.69 29.75 1.52
C THR A 632 6.55 30.25 0.36
N LEU A 633 7.20 31.40 0.56
CA LEU A 633 8.15 31.97 -0.38
C LEU A 633 9.58 31.41 -0.21
N ASP A 634 9.82 30.69 0.88
CA ASP A 634 11.13 30.14 1.23
C ASP A 634 11.07 28.74 1.86
N ASP A 635 11.52 28.57 3.10
CA ASP A 635 11.49 27.28 3.81
C ASP A 635 10.02 26.91 4.09
N ALA A 636 9.64 25.64 3.98
CA ALA A 636 8.39 25.17 4.55
C ALA A 636 8.45 25.22 6.08
N ALA A 637 7.30 25.22 6.76
CA ALA A 637 7.27 25.27 8.22
C ALA A 637 7.98 24.05 8.82
N GLY A 638 7.73 22.83 8.33
CA GLY A 638 8.42 21.63 8.79
C GLY A 638 9.93 21.70 8.59
N GLU A 639 10.37 22.15 7.41
CA GLU A 639 11.80 22.40 7.14
C GLU A 639 12.40 23.44 8.10
N ALA A 640 11.65 24.47 8.49
CA ALA A 640 12.10 25.42 9.49
C ALA A 640 12.28 24.77 10.88
N TYR A 641 11.37 23.87 11.30
CA TYR A 641 11.55 23.07 12.51
C TYR A 641 12.82 22.21 12.43
N ASP A 642 13.03 21.50 11.32
CA ASP A 642 14.20 20.63 11.14
C ASP A 642 15.52 21.41 11.16
N LYS A 643 15.57 22.57 10.49
CA LYS A 643 16.75 23.43 10.48
C LYS A 643 17.04 24.02 11.86
N VAL A 644 16.01 24.41 12.63
CA VAL A 644 16.19 24.91 14.00
C VAL A 644 16.62 23.79 14.94
N ALA A 645 16.02 22.60 14.85
CA ALA A 645 16.43 21.45 15.64
C ALA A 645 17.90 21.10 15.38
N ARG A 646 18.33 21.10 14.12
CA ARG A 646 19.73 20.90 13.74
C ARG A 646 20.65 21.98 14.32
N LEU A 647 20.26 23.25 14.25
CA LEU A 647 21.02 24.37 14.83
C LEU A 647 21.21 24.18 16.35
N LEU A 648 20.21 23.66 17.04
CA LEU A 648 20.21 23.41 18.48
C LEU A 648 20.87 22.08 18.88
N GLY A 649 21.27 21.25 17.91
CA GLY A 649 21.86 19.93 18.18
C GLY A 649 20.85 18.87 18.61
N LEU A 650 19.55 19.05 18.27
CA LEU A 650 18.43 18.21 18.72
C LEU A 650 18.13 17.00 17.80
N GLY A 651 18.87 16.84 16.70
CA GLY A 651 18.69 15.75 15.74
C GLY A 651 17.64 16.02 14.65
N TYR A 652 17.17 14.95 14.01
CA TYR A 652 16.18 14.93 12.93
C TYR A 652 15.29 13.68 13.09
N PRO A 653 13.95 13.76 12.91
CA PRO A 653 13.17 14.94 12.55
C PRO A 653 13.04 15.94 13.71
N GLY A 654 13.02 17.23 13.39
CA GLY A 654 13.05 18.32 14.37
C GLY A 654 11.69 18.70 14.96
N GLY A 655 10.61 18.53 14.21
CA GLY A 655 9.25 18.89 14.62
C GLY A 655 8.82 18.29 15.96
N PRO A 656 8.82 16.96 16.12
CA PRO A 656 8.41 16.29 17.36
C PRO A 656 9.28 16.68 18.56
N VAL A 657 10.60 16.80 18.36
CA VAL A 657 11.55 17.14 19.43
C VAL A 657 11.33 18.56 19.93
N ILE A 658 11.15 19.52 19.03
CA ILE A 658 10.84 20.91 19.39
C ILE A 658 9.49 20.99 20.11
N ASP A 659 8.46 20.27 19.66
CA ASP A 659 7.14 20.28 20.32
C ASP A 659 7.18 19.71 21.75
N ARG A 660 8.04 18.72 21.99
CA ARG A 660 8.28 18.14 23.31
C ARG A 660 8.94 19.15 24.25
N LEU A 661 10.02 19.80 23.80
CA LEU A 661 10.78 20.76 24.60
C LEU A 661 10.04 22.09 24.82
N ALA A 662 9.30 22.55 23.81
CA ALA A 662 8.49 23.76 23.89
C ALA A 662 7.44 23.69 25.02
N ALA A 663 6.94 22.50 25.36
CA ALA A 663 5.97 22.32 26.44
C ALA A 663 6.50 22.71 27.83
N ALA A 664 7.82 22.71 28.01
CA ALA A 664 8.48 23.10 29.27
C ALA A 664 9.01 24.55 29.25
N GLY A 665 8.93 25.24 28.12
CA GLY A 665 9.47 26.60 27.95
C GLY A 665 8.41 27.71 28.02
N ASP A 666 8.87 28.94 28.20
CA ASP A 666 8.05 30.13 28.10
C ASP A 666 8.00 30.64 26.64
N PRO A 667 6.81 30.62 25.97
CA PRO A 667 6.67 31.08 24.58
C PRO A 667 6.87 32.58 24.39
N THR A 668 6.96 33.35 25.48
CA THR A 668 7.16 34.81 25.49
C THR A 668 8.58 35.23 25.88
N ALA A 669 9.44 34.29 26.26
CA ALA A 669 10.80 34.56 26.70
C ALA A 669 11.65 35.27 25.64
N ILE A 670 11.45 34.93 24.36
CA ILE A 670 12.24 35.48 23.26
C ILE A 670 11.31 36.00 22.16
N ALA A 671 11.46 37.30 21.85
CA ALA A 671 10.68 37.95 20.79
C ALA A 671 11.25 37.63 19.39
N PHE A 672 10.92 36.46 18.86
CA PHE A 672 11.24 36.10 17.48
C PHE A 672 10.32 36.77 16.44
N PRO A 673 10.82 37.07 15.22
CA PRO A 673 10.02 37.76 14.21
C PRO A 673 8.92 36.88 13.64
N ARG A 674 7.74 37.46 13.38
CA ARG A 674 6.66 36.86 12.60
C ARG A 674 6.81 37.30 11.14
N GLY A 675 7.26 36.39 10.28
CA GLY A 675 7.48 36.66 8.86
C GLY A 675 6.20 37.05 8.12
N MET A 676 6.31 37.84 7.05
CA MET A 676 5.20 38.18 6.15
C MET A 676 3.93 38.72 6.86
N SER A 677 4.11 39.48 7.94
CA SER A 677 3.03 39.96 8.81
C SER A 677 2.92 41.50 8.86
N ARG A 678 3.63 42.22 7.98
CA ARG A 678 3.61 43.70 7.95
C ARG A 678 2.49 44.22 7.04
N PRO A 679 2.00 45.46 7.27
CA PRO A 679 1.09 46.10 6.32
C PRO A 679 1.72 46.21 4.92
N GLY A 680 1.04 45.66 3.91
CA GLY A 680 1.50 45.62 2.52
C GLY A 680 2.14 44.30 2.08
N ASP A 681 2.44 43.38 3.02
CA ASP A 681 2.83 42.01 2.68
C ASP A 681 1.63 41.26 2.07
N ALA A 682 1.92 40.24 1.27
CA ALA A 682 0.89 39.35 0.72
C ALA A 682 0.05 38.73 1.86
N ALA A 683 -1.27 38.69 1.62
CA ALA A 683 -2.24 38.38 2.67
C ALA A 683 -2.03 36.99 3.29
N TYR A 684 -1.70 36.01 2.44
CA TYR A 684 -1.71 34.59 2.80
C TYR A 684 -0.34 33.91 2.68
N ASP A 685 0.65 34.54 2.04
CA ASP A 685 1.97 33.93 1.84
C ASP A 685 2.82 33.87 3.11
N PHE A 686 3.72 32.89 3.19
CA PHE A 686 4.57 32.65 4.36
C PHE A 686 6.06 32.91 4.07
N SER A 687 6.83 33.11 5.15
CA SER A 687 8.30 33.15 5.11
C SER A 687 8.84 32.80 6.49
N PHE A 688 9.69 31.77 6.56
CA PHE A 688 10.32 31.27 7.79
C PHE A 688 11.84 31.40 7.77
N SER A 689 12.46 31.71 6.63
CA SER A 689 13.92 31.88 6.53
C SER A 689 14.47 32.95 7.50
N GLY A 690 13.77 34.09 7.62
CA GLY A 690 14.13 35.16 8.54
C GLY A 690 14.01 34.78 10.01
N LEU A 691 13.06 33.91 10.34
CA LEU A 691 12.87 33.35 11.68
C LEU A 691 14.05 32.45 12.05
N LYS A 692 14.44 31.51 11.16
CA LYS A 692 15.64 30.68 11.34
C LYS A 692 16.90 31.52 11.58
N THR A 693 17.12 32.58 10.80
CA THR A 693 18.27 33.48 11.00
C THR A 693 18.23 34.20 12.34
N ALA A 694 17.04 34.57 12.84
CA ALA A 694 16.90 35.18 14.15
C ALA A 694 17.27 34.20 15.28
N VAL A 695 16.87 32.92 15.18
CA VAL A 695 17.27 31.87 16.11
C VAL A 695 18.79 31.65 16.07
N ALA A 696 19.38 31.51 14.88
CA ALA A 696 20.83 31.36 14.71
C ALA A 696 21.63 32.48 15.39
N ARG A 697 21.24 33.75 15.16
CA ARG A 697 21.87 34.91 15.80
C ARG A 697 21.71 34.91 17.32
N PHE A 698 20.57 34.46 17.84
CA PHE A 698 20.35 34.34 19.28
C PHE A 698 21.31 33.32 19.90
N VAL A 699 21.44 32.15 19.27
CA VAL A 699 22.36 31.08 19.69
C VAL A 699 23.82 31.54 19.62
N GLU A 700 24.23 32.15 18.50
CA GLU A 700 25.58 32.69 18.32
C GLU A 700 25.93 33.74 19.38
N LYS A 701 24.99 34.64 19.69
CA LYS A 701 25.18 35.67 20.72
C LYS A 701 25.33 35.06 22.10
N ALA A 702 24.49 34.08 22.46
CA ALA A 702 24.59 33.39 23.75
C ALA A 702 25.95 32.67 23.89
N ALA A 703 26.41 31.99 22.83
CA ALA A 703 27.70 31.32 22.79
C ALA A 703 28.87 32.31 22.91
N ALA A 704 28.84 33.42 22.17
CA ALA A 704 29.86 34.47 22.24
C ALA A 704 29.96 35.12 23.63
N GLU A 705 28.84 35.18 24.35
CA GLU A 705 28.76 35.71 25.71
C GLU A 705 29.02 34.64 26.79
N GLY A 706 29.28 33.39 26.42
CA GLY A 706 29.51 32.28 27.35
C GLY A 706 28.31 31.92 28.22
N ARG A 707 27.09 32.28 27.78
CA ARG A 707 25.84 31.97 28.50
C ARG A 707 25.31 30.62 28.09
N SER A 708 24.72 29.89 29.03
CA SER A 708 23.90 28.71 28.71
C SER A 708 22.67 29.13 27.90
N LEU A 709 22.29 28.28 26.96
CA LEU A 709 21.09 28.49 26.14
C LEU A 709 19.87 27.90 26.86
N PRO A 710 18.79 28.68 27.11
CA PRO A 710 17.53 28.12 27.61
C PRO A 710 16.81 27.45 26.43
N VAL A 711 17.11 26.17 26.18
CA VAL A 711 16.68 25.45 24.97
C VAL A 711 15.15 25.35 24.89
N GLU A 712 14.50 25.10 26.03
CA GLU A 712 13.06 24.99 26.16
C GLU A 712 12.37 26.31 25.77
N ASP A 713 12.86 27.44 26.28
CA ASP A 713 12.34 28.78 25.95
C ASP A 713 12.58 29.15 24.49
N VAL A 714 13.74 28.76 23.92
CA VAL A 714 14.02 28.94 22.49
C VAL A 714 13.04 28.13 21.65
N CYS A 715 12.80 26.86 22.01
CA CYS A 715 11.83 25.99 21.32
C CYS A 715 10.42 26.55 21.42
N ALA A 716 9.97 26.95 22.62
CA ALA A 716 8.65 27.52 22.86
C ALA A 716 8.44 28.82 22.09
N SER A 717 9.39 29.75 22.17
CA SER A 717 9.32 31.05 21.49
C SER A 717 9.37 30.91 19.95
N PHE A 718 10.16 29.95 19.44
CA PHE A 718 10.21 29.63 18.00
C PHE A 718 8.90 29.02 17.51
N GLN A 719 8.41 27.99 18.21
CA GLN A 719 7.14 27.34 17.90
C GLN A 719 6.00 28.35 17.88
N GLU A 720 5.92 29.23 18.89
CA GLU A 720 4.89 30.26 18.97
C GLU A 720 4.95 31.20 17.76
N ALA A 721 6.14 31.62 17.33
CA ALA A 721 6.29 32.48 16.15
C ALA A 721 5.81 31.80 14.85
N VAL A 722 6.02 30.48 14.71
CA VAL A 722 5.55 29.71 13.54
C VAL A 722 4.03 29.54 13.56
N VAL A 723 3.49 29.01 14.66
CA VAL A 723 2.06 28.65 14.76
C VAL A 723 1.15 29.87 14.76
N ASP A 724 1.63 31.01 15.27
CA ASP A 724 0.94 32.29 15.24
C ASP A 724 0.71 32.77 13.79
N VAL A 725 1.73 32.74 12.94
CA VAL A 725 1.60 33.16 11.54
C VAL A 725 0.71 32.20 10.74
N LEU A 726 0.92 30.89 10.91
CA LEU A 726 0.15 29.85 10.23
C LEU A 726 -1.35 30.01 10.48
N THR A 727 -1.75 30.04 11.75
CA THR A 727 -3.16 30.08 12.13
C THR A 727 -3.80 31.43 11.85
N ALA A 728 -3.07 32.54 11.99
CA ALA A 728 -3.61 33.88 11.71
C ALA A 728 -3.99 34.01 10.23
N LYS A 729 -3.11 33.58 9.33
CA LYS A 729 -3.33 33.66 7.88
C LYS A 729 -4.41 32.69 7.42
N ALA A 730 -4.45 31.47 7.95
CA ALA A 730 -5.48 30.50 7.61
C ALA A 730 -6.89 30.95 8.06
N VAL A 731 -7.02 31.48 9.28
CA VAL A 731 -8.30 32.01 9.77
C VAL A 731 -8.72 33.25 9.01
N ARG A 732 -7.78 34.14 8.65
CA ARG A 732 -8.05 35.26 7.75
C ARG A 732 -8.59 34.77 6.40
N ALA A 733 -7.96 33.77 5.79
CA ALA A 733 -8.44 33.19 4.54
C ALA A 733 -9.85 32.60 4.66
N CYS A 734 -10.18 31.98 5.80
CA CYS A 734 -11.54 31.48 6.05
C CYS A 734 -12.56 32.63 6.04
N VAL A 735 -12.26 33.74 6.73
CA VAL A 735 -13.13 34.92 6.78
C VAL A 735 -13.28 35.57 5.40
N ASP A 736 -12.16 35.79 4.70
CA ASP A 736 -12.13 36.50 3.42
C ASP A 736 -12.84 35.70 2.29
N THR A 737 -12.81 34.36 2.35
CA THR A 737 -13.50 33.47 1.40
C THR A 737 -14.93 33.09 1.82
N GLY A 738 -15.31 33.37 3.08
CA GLY A 738 -16.57 32.92 3.65
C GLY A 738 -16.65 31.39 3.79
N ALA A 739 -15.52 30.75 4.11
CA ALA A 739 -15.44 29.33 4.40
C ALA A 739 -16.03 29.03 5.79
N THR A 740 -16.70 27.88 5.90
CA THR A 740 -17.31 27.42 7.16
C THR A 740 -16.48 26.38 7.88
N VAL A 741 -15.48 25.82 7.20
CA VAL A 741 -14.59 24.77 7.69
C VAL A 741 -13.14 25.17 7.43
N MET A 742 -12.28 24.96 8.42
CA MET A 742 -10.83 24.97 8.25
C MET A 742 -10.31 23.55 8.41
N LEU A 743 -9.71 22.98 7.38
CA LEU A 743 -8.99 21.71 7.45
C LEU A 743 -7.53 21.99 7.79
N LEU A 744 -6.98 21.30 8.78
CA LEU A 744 -5.55 21.34 9.11
C LEU A 744 -4.92 19.98 8.81
N GLY A 745 -4.04 19.93 7.81
CA GLY A 745 -3.39 18.70 7.33
C GLY A 745 -1.87 18.82 7.17
N GLY A 746 -1.22 17.72 6.84
CA GLY A 746 0.24 17.61 6.74
C GLY A 746 0.94 17.32 8.07
N GLY A 747 2.18 16.81 8.03
CA GLY A 747 2.89 16.31 9.22
C GLY A 747 3.08 17.32 10.37
N VAL A 748 3.14 18.62 10.09
CA VAL A 748 3.27 19.66 11.15
C VAL A 748 1.96 19.83 11.92
N SER A 749 0.82 19.36 11.40
CA SER A 749 -0.45 19.31 12.15
C SER A 749 -0.38 18.44 13.42
N ALA A 750 0.61 17.54 13.52
CA ALA A 750 0.92 16.80 14.73
C ALA A 750 1.40 17.69 15.89
N ASN A 751 1.78 18.94 15.62
CA ASN A 751 2.17 19.91 16.64
C ASN A 751 0.99 20.29 17.56
N ARG A 752 1.14 20.07 18.88
CA ARG A 752 0.06 20.29 19.86
C ARG A 752 -0.34 21.76 19.97
N ARG A 753 0.63 22.67 19.96
CA ARG A 753 0.37 24.11 20.05
C ARG A 753 -0.34 24.65 18.82
N LEU A 754 0.00 24.16 17.63
CA LEU A 754 -0.65 24.52 16.37
C LEU A 754 -2.15 24.17 16.41
N ARG A 755 -2.49 22.94 16.82
CA ARG A 755 -3.90 22.51 16.94
C ARG A 755 -4.67 23.36 17.94
N ALA A 756 -4.12 23.55 19.14
CA ALA A 756 -4.78 24.35 20.19
C ALA A 756 -5.05 25.78 19.74
N LEU A 757 -4.07 26.44 19.10
CA LEU A 757 -4.23 27.82 18.62
C LEU A 757 -5.17 27.91 17.40
N ALA A 758 -5.15 26.90 16.52
CA ALA A 758 -6.09 26.80 15.41
C ALA A 758 -7.54 26.68 15.91
N GLU A 759 -7.78 25.84 16.91
CA GLU A 759 -9.08 25.63 17.53
C GLU A 759 -9.62 26.93 18.16
N GLU A 760 -8.79 27.59 18.98
CA GLU A 760 -9.12 28.87 19.61
C GLU A 760 -9.54 29.92 18.58
N ARG A 761 -8.74 30.09 17.53
CA ARG A 761 -8.98 31.14 16.52
C ARG A 761 -10.15 30.81 15.59
N CYS A 762 -10.36 29.55 15.24
CA CYS A 762 -11.52 29.13 14.47
C CYS A 762 -12.82 29.35 15.25
N ALA A 763 -12.85 28.96 16.54
CA ALA A 763 -13.98 29.18 17.41
C ALA A 763 -14.34 30.67 17.54
N ALA A 764 -13.34 31.55 17.61
CA ALA A 764 -13.54 33.00 17.69
C ALA A 764 -14.25 33.62 16.47
N VAL A 765 -14.17 32.98 15.29
CA VAL A 765 -14.82 33.45 14.05
C VAL A 765 -15.96 32.55 13.57
N GLY A 766 -16.34 31.52 14.35
CA GLY A 766 -17.42 30.59 14.01
C GLY A 766 -17.09 29.64 12.86
N VAL A 767 -15.80 29.32 12.66
CA VAL A 767 -15.34 28.32 11.68
C VAL A 767 -15.13 26.99 12.39
N ARG A 768 -15.56 25.88 11.79
CA ARG A 768 -15.32 24.54 12.34
C ARG A 768 -13.91 24.09 11.95
N LEU A 769 -13.08 23.71 12.93
CA LEU A 769 -11.79 23.09 12.68
C LEU A 769 -11.98 21.59 12.41
N VAL A 770 -11.33 21.08 11.37
CA VAL A 770 -11.22 19.64 11.09
C VAL A 770 -9.74 19.28 11.08
N VAL A 771 -9.36 18.31 11.90
CA VAL A 771 -8.02 17.73 11.92
C VAL A 771 -8.18 16.23 11.71
N PRO A 772 -7.62 15.64 10.65
CA PRO A 772 -7.63 14.19 10.47
C PRO A 772 -6.95 13.48 11.65
N ALA A 773 -7.19 12.17 11.79
CA ALA A 773 -6.44 11.34 12.73
C ALA A 773 -4.93 11.48 12.44
N LEU A 774 -4.09 11.58 13.48
CA LEU A 774 -2.67 11.88 13.31
C LEU A 774 -1.92 10.95 12.33
N PRO A 775 -2.16 9.62 12.32
CA PRO A 775 -1.53 8.73 11.33
C PRO A 775 -1.93 9.01 9.87
N LEU A 776 -3.02 9.75 9.65
CA LEU A 776 -3.52 10.16 8.34
C LEU A 776 -3.07 11.58 7.95
N CYS A 777 -2.43 12.32 8.85
CA CYS A 777 -1.88 13.65 8.57
C CYS A 777 -0.50 13.60 7.89
N THR A 778 0.25 12.53 8.09
CA THR A 778 1.51 12.24 7.38
C THR A 778 1.23 11.50 6.08
N ASP A 779 2.23 11.39 5.20
CA ASP A 779 2.05 10.78 3.88
C ASP A 779 1.69 9.29 3.99
N ASN A 780 0.59 8.89 3.35
CA ASN A 780 0.07 7.54 3.43
C ASN A 780 -0.74 7.16 2.17
N GLY A 781 -0.91 5.86 1.91
CA GLY A 781 -1.66 5.42 0.73
C GLY A 781 -3.18 5.60 0.83
N VAL A 782 -3.74 5.75 2.05
CA VAL A 782 -5.18 5.95 2.26
C VAL A 782 -5.62 7.30 1.71
N MET A 783 -4.82 8.35 1.86
CA MET A 783 -5.15 9.68 1.35
C MET A 783 -5.28 9.69 -0.18
N ILE A 784 -4.47 8.90 -0.85
CA ILE A 784 -4.47 8.71 -2.30
C ILE A 784 -5.69 7.90 -2.74
N ALA A 785 -5.98 6.81 -2.01
CA ALA A 785 -7.17 6.00 -2.24
C ALA A 785 -8.46 6.80 -2.01
N ALA A 786 -8.49 7.66 -0.99
CA ALA A 786 -9.62 8.52 -0.66
C ALA A 786 -9.85 9.57 -1.76
N LEU A 787 -8.81 10.27 -2.22
CA LEU A 787 -8.95 11.21 -3.33
C LEU A 787 -9.45 10.51 -4.60
N ALA A 788 -8.88 9.34 -4.92
CA ALA A 788 -9.34 8.52 -6.04
C ALA A 788 -10.82 8.14 -5.91
N ALA A 789 -11.26 7.71 -4.73
CA ALA A 789 -12.67 7.40 -4.47
C ALA A 789 -13.59 8.61 -4.70
N ARG A 790 -13.20 9.81 -4.28
CA ARG A 790 -13.98 11.05 -4.52
C ARG A 790 -14.08 11.39 -6.01
N VAL A 791 -12.99 11.26 -6.78
CA VAL A 791 -13.04 11.55 -8.22
C VAL A 791 -13.81 10.47 -8.99
N ILE A 792 -13.74 9.20 -8.57
CA ILE A 792 -14.54 8.09 -9.11
C ILE A 792 -16.03 8.35 -8.88
N GLU A 793 -16.41 8.71 -7.65
CA GLU A 793 -17.79 9.09 -7.30
C GLU A 793 -18.30 10.26 -8.15
N ALA A 794 -17.44 11.25 -8.41
CA ALA A 794 -17.75 12.38 -9.28
C ALA A 794 -17.80 12.01 -10.79
N GLY A 795 -17.53 10.76 -11.15
CA GLY A 795 -17.58 10.26 -12.54
C GLY A 795 -16.35 10.64 -13.38
N ALA A 796 -15.21 10.95 -12.76
CA ALA A 796 -13.98 11.23 -13.48
C ALA A 796 -13.51 9.97 -14.25
N PRO A 797 -13.06 10.11 -15.51
CA PRO A 797 -12.49 8.99 -16.24
C PRO A 797 -11.15 8.56 -15.65
N ALA A 798 -10.81 7.28 -15.81
CA ALA A 798 -9.50 6.75 -15.47
C ALA A 798 -8.38 7.47 -16.25
N SER A 799 -7.23 7.63 -15.61
CA SER A 799 -6.01 8.12 -16.24
C SER A 799 -5.46 7.07 -17.20
N SER A 800 -4.74 7.52 -18.22
CA SER A 800 -4.04 6.61 -19.12
C SER A 800 -2.83 5.97 -18.44
N LEU A 801 -2.49 4.74 -18.83
CA LEU A 801 -1.28 4.07 -18.35
C LEU A 801 0.02 4.71 -18.88
N ASP A 802 -0.07 5.62 -19.86
CA ASP A 802 1.05 6.45 -20.32
C ASP A 802 1.24 7.76 -19.53
N ALA A 803 0.40 8.03 -18.52
CA ALA A 803 0.43 9.29 -17.77
C ALA A 803 1.80 9.58 -17.12
N ALA A 804 2.38 10.75 -17.38
CA ALA A 804 3.66 11.15 -16.80
C ALA A 804 3.53 11.56 -15.32
N THR A 805 4.64 11.52 -14.56
CA THR A 805 4.72 12.13 -13.23
C THR A 805 5.16 13.59 -13.37
N ASP A 806 4.59 14.47 -12.56
CA ASP A 806 4.95 15.88 -12.52
C ASP A 806 5.42 16.27 -11.10
N PRO A 807 6.74 16.39 -10.88
CA PRO A 807 7.30 16.82 -9.59
C PRO A 807 6.77 18.17 -9.06
N SER A 808 6.27 19.00 -9.97
CA SER A 808 5.77 20.36 -9.74
C SER A 808 4.26 20.48 -9.98
N MET A 809 3.52 19.37 -9.93
CA MET A 809 2.10 19.33 -10.27
C MET A 809 1.27 20.37 -9.50
N ASP A 810 0.55 21.21 -10.24
CA ASP A 810 -0.34 22.22 -9.67
C ASP A 810 -1.53 21.56 -8.94
N VAL A 811 -1.89 22.13 -7.80
CA VAL A 811 -3.00 21.67 -6.94
C VAL A 811 -4.38 21.78 -7.61
N GLU A 812 -4.48 22.57 -8.67
CA GLU A 812 -5.66 22.75 -9.52
C GLU A 812 -5.99 21.49 -10.34
N VAL A 813 -5.05 20.56 -10.45
CA VAL A 813 -5.21 19.29 -11.17
C VAL A 813 -5.32 18.15 -10.15
N PRO A 814 -6.53 17.78 -9.66
CA PRO A 814 -6.67 16.74 -8.64
C PRO A 814 -6.41 15.32 -9.19
N VAL A 815 -6.68 15.10 -10.47
CA VAL A 815 -6.47 13.83 -11.17
C VAL A 815 -5.98 14.13 -12.59
N LEU A 816 -5.03 13.35 -13.08
CA LEU A 816 -4.59 13.43 -14.48
C LEU A 816 -5.70 12.90 -15.38
N ALA A 817 -6.23 13.77 -16.23
CA ALA A 817 -7.16 13.39 -17.27
C ALA A 817 -6.51 12.36 -18.23
N PRO A 818 -7.31 11.53 -18.91
CA PRO A 818 -6.81 10.66 -19.96
C PRO A 818 -6.12 11.51 -21.05
N SER A 819 -4.97 11.01 -21.54
CA SER A 819 -4.27 11.60 -22.67
C SER A 819 -5.24 11.75 -23.86
N PRO A 820 -5.31 12.92 -24.54
CA PRO A 820 -6.12 13.04 -25.73
C PRO A 820 -5.58 12.04 -26.75
N VAL A 821 -6.42 11.06 -27.13
CA VAL A 821 -6.09 10.10 -28.18
C VAL A 821 -5.88 10.92 -29.46
N GLU A 822 -4.63 11.07 -29.92
CA GLU A 822 -4.38 11.51 -31.29
C GLU A 822 -4.96 10.44 -32.21
N GLY A 823 -6.05 10.80 -32.89
CA GLY A 823 -6.86 9.90 -33.73
C GLY A 823 -6.31 9.65 -35.13
#